data_AF-A0A8T4WQW2-F1
#
_entry.id   AF-A0A8T4WQW2-F1
#
_cell.length_a   1.000
_cell.length_b   1.000
_cell.length_c   1.000
_cell.angle_alpha   90.00
_cell.angle_beta   90.00
_cell.angle_gamma   90.00
#
_symmetry.space_group_name_H-M   'P 1'
#
loop_
_entity.id
_entity.type
_entity.pdbx_description
1 polymer ?
#
loop_
_entity_poly.entity_id
_entity_poly.type
_entity_poly.pdbx_seq_one_letter_code
_entity_poly.pdbx_strand_id
1 'polypeptide(L)'
;MSEELDVQIVGYKPEMAADLAEMYNSWDELWTGGYTQGVPYDAQRVRDRYDKMSAIAILIALKSENGKPVGSCTLHEHWRDEDAAYIGVLGVSPEALGKKVGKKLLLRSIQIVRSEGYKRVDLHTWAGNTRAVPLYKKVGLMWNPKASGVQMEDYIPAILEHPLSKPFFDEMAENEWYDSQKRELTQEPDQMTYNGMDVYTYKFERGEDELTVIVDRHARAISSIDRSLNGQRIGISARVDSHKVLCGITGQYILEVINTSDESLSFAVDLTSFSALEFKRKDFIEFEVDSGDTYEWAVPFVVSSSAPIHRENIRSPSIDSSIHMNGVEMHFQTGMVITPIADIKSRWPYSRVIPGGSSTLPLIVLSSIEDECSAILNLESNHSSLKIEPRKTEIDISRAGISGTDAIVRADYDAEPKEYSLTAKIKMDEKLGEQGPGIETRGFKIPVFCGESGIVSTFEDERNKDIVINGVNYQATMSIEGAMLRIRDIYNRSGSLFHARSQVGPPFGMDPFRYAERDFSTKKSDNGVTVSMVGKHPERPLKIEDRVFFEHKSGLISHEVWVTNEGETKQKMQLRVYCGSQGIDLSPGNVIVPLKDGIVKQALMHALFTHPSVPSSPDAFSEGWIASNKRELTKGQIFDLEAVDKIHMGNDQTAFLQYPLRNLKPGETARISKMWFITKASDWEDIRRIWQEKILEKSSIEFGAGKSLEMHSLVDISIDTCIIDEPNDCEIQGVIHKRIVAPLTASISVRPPNGWSAEVIPPSEDEQPEQIDLKDVTPFRLRLSPTQPFPDEFHIHEGTMAIQAATTYKKDFHIIQLGASDTRVSIDQVEDRGLSSYEVDNGLIRFRVSPEYGGCIYSLKNPNDTELLVS
;
A
#
# COMPACT_ATOMS: atom_id res chain seq x y z
N MET A 1 -19.02 -32.95 21.61
CA MET A 1 -17.68 -33.17 21.01
C MET A 1 -17.74 -32.55 19.62
N SER A 2 -16.87 -31.58 19.30
CA SER A 2 -16.83 -31.04 17.94
C SER A 2 -16.34 -32.13 16.99
N GLU A 3 -17.05 -32.28 15.87
CA GLU A 3 -16.68 -33.18 14.78
C GLU A 3 -15.26 -32.79 14.31
N GLU A 4 -14.31 -33.72 14.41
CA GLU A 4 -12.93 -33.50 13.98
C GLU A 4 -12.71 -34.16 12.62
N LEU A 5 -12.15 -33.40 11.67
CA LEU A 5 -11.78 -33.95 10.38
C LEU A 5 -10.40 -34.59 10.48
N ASP A 6 -10.31 -35.84 10.05
CA ASP A 6 -9.03 -36.54 9.94
C ASP A 6 -8.27 -36.03 8.71
N VAL A 7 -7.09 -35.46 8.95
CA VAL A 7 -6.27 -34.81 7.94
C VAL A 7 -4.79 -35.03 8.22
N GLN A 8 -4.00 -35.12 7.15
CA GLN A 8 -2.55 -35.10 7.18
C GLN A 8 -2.05 -33.74 6.71
N ILE A 9 -1.12 -33.12 7.46
CA ILE A 9 -0.46 -31.88 7.03
C ILE A 9 0.83 -32.23 6.28
N VAL A 10 0.93 -31.79 5.03
CA VAL A 10 2.08 -32.04 4.15
C VAL A 10 2.58 -30.76 3.50
N GLY A 11 3.79 -30.77 2.96
CA GLY A 11 4.27 -29.69 2.09
C GLY A 11 3.60 -29.71 0.72
N TYR A 12 3.39 -28.53 0.13
CA TYR A 12 2.93 -28.38 -1.25
C TYR A 12 3.82 -29.13 -2.23
N LYS A 13 3.18 -29.72 -3.24
CA LYS A 13 3.86 -30.27 -4.42
C LYS A 13 3.14 -29.80 -5.70
N PRO A 14 3.86 -29.52 -6.80
CA PRO A 14 3.26 -29.00 -8.04
C PRO A 14 2.09 -29.82 -8.61
N GLU A 15 2.05 -31.13 -8.33
CA GLU A 15 0.98 -32.01 -8.80
C GLU A 15 -0.37 -31.70 -8.13
N MET A 16 -0.37 -31.04 -6.96
CA MET A 16 -1.58 -30.66 -6.23
C MET A 16 -2.28 -29.42 -6.81
N ALA A 17 -1.68 -28.74 -7.80
CA ALA A 17 -2.11 -27.42 -8.22
C ALA A 17 -3.56 -27.36 -8.72
N ALA A 18 -4.06 -28.40 -9.37
CA ALA A 18 -5.45 -28.48 -9.83
C ALA A 18 -6.44 -28.58 -8.66
N ASP A 19 -6.20 -29.52 -7.74
CA ASP A 19 -7.06 -29.70 -6.56
C ASP A 19 -7.02 -28.47 -5.63
N LEU A 20 -5.86 -27.81 -5.53
CA LEU A 20 -5.73 -26.56 -4.77
C LEU A 20 -6.51 -25.41 -5.43
N ALA A 21 -6.55 -25.36 -6.77
CA ALA A 21 -7.35 -24.36 -7.48
C ALA A 21 -8.85 -24.54 -7.16
N GLU A 22 -9.35 -25.77 -7.19
CA GLU A 22 -10.73 -26.09 -6.77
C GLU A 22 -10.99 -25.66 -5.33
N MET A 23 -10.06 -25.99 -4.41
CA MET A 23 -10.17 -25.57 -3.01
C MET A 23 -10.21 -24.05 -2.86
N TYR A 24 -9.33 -23.29 -3.53
CA TYR A 24 -9.32 -21.83 -3.43
C TYR A 24 -10.57 -21.18 -4.00
N ASN A 25 -11.14 -21.74 -5.07
CA ASN A 25 -12.41 -21.26 -5.62
C ASN A 25 -13.55 -21.42 -4.62
N SER A 26 -13.51 -22.45 -3.76
CA SER A 26 -14.50 -22.62 -2.68
C SER A 26 -14.39 -21.59 -1.53
N TRP A 27 -13.33 -20.78 -1.51
CA TRP A 27 -13.11 -19.78 -0.45
C TRP A 27 -13.80 -18.44 -0.72
N ASP A 28 -14.32 -18.19 -1.93
CA ASP A 28 -14.79 -16.87 -2.31
C ASP A 28 -15.87 -16.30 -1.38
N GLU A 29 -16.84 -17.10 -0.99
CA GLU A 29 -17.91 -16.69 -0.07
C GLU A 29 -17.41 -16.51 1.38
N LEU A 30 -16.25 -17.07 1.72
CA LEU A 30 -15.67 -17.00 3.06
C LEU A 30 -14.80 -15.74 3.27
N TRP A 31 -14.40 -15.06 2.19
CA TRP A 31 -13.49 -13.91 2.23
C TRP A 31 -14.22 -12.63 1.82
N THR A 32 -14.05 -11.56 2.59
CA THR A 32 -14.60 -10.25 2.25
C THR A 32 -14.04 -9.77 0.90
N GLY A 33 -14.91 -9.59 -0.10
CA GLY A 33 -14.52 -9.18 -1.45
C GLY A 33 -14.07 -10.32 -2.39
N GLY A 34 -14.22 -11.58 -1.98
CA GLY A 34 -13.81 -12.77 -2.75
C GLY A 34 -12.31 -13.05 -2.69
N TYR A 35 -11.92 -14.30 -2.44
CA TYR A 35 -10.51 -14.71 -2.41
C TYR A 35 -9.87 -14.69 -3.82
N THR A 36 -10.65 -15.07 -4.82
CA THR A 36 -10.28 -15.13 -6.23
C THR A 36 -10.25 -13.75 -6.90
N GLN A 37 -10.94 -12.78 -6.29
CA GLN A 37 -11.18 -11.42 -6.80
C GLN A 37 -11.93 -11.43 -8.14
N GLY A 38 -12.88 -12.35 -8.30
CA GLY A 38 -13.79 -12.43 -9.46
C GLY A 38 -13.25 -13.22 -10.65
N VAL A 39 -11.97 -13.64 -10.63
CA VAL A 39 -11.39 -14.53 -11.63
C VAL A 39 -11.05 -15.84 -10.94
N PRO A 40 -11.63 -17.00 -11.29
CA PRO A 40 -11.30 -18.28 -10.66
C PRO A 40 -9.81 -18.64 -10.73
N TYR A 41 -9.34 -19.42 -9.77
CA TYR A 41 -8.04 -20.10 -9.85
C TYR A 41 -8.13 -21.29 -10.81
N ASP A 42 -7.08 -21.43 -11.61
CA ASP A 42 -6.73 -22.67 -12.29
C ASP A 42 -5.38 -23.18 -11.76
N ALA A 43 -4.97 -24.37 -12.20
CA ALA A 43 -3.72 -24.99 -11.77
C ALA A 43 -2.48 -24.13 -12.13
N GLN A 44 -2.52 -23.39 -13.24
CA GLN A 44 -1.41 -22.56 -13.66
C GLN A 44 -1.24 -21.35 -12.75
N ARG A 45 -2.34 -20.70 -12.33
CA ARG A 45 -2.33 -19.57 -11.39
C ARG A 45 -1.82 -19.98 -10.02
N VAL A 46 -2.14 -21.20 -9.56
CA VAL A 46 -1.56 -21.76 -8.32
C VAL A 46 -0.04 -21.91 -8.46
N ARG A 47 0.44 -22.55 -9.54
CA ARG A 47 1.88 -22.70 -9.80
C ARG A 47 2.58 -21.35 -9.92
N ASP A 48 2.05 -20.45 -10.72
CA ASP A 48 2.58 -19.10 -10.91
C ASP A 48 2.74 -18.33 -9.59
N ARG A 49 1.81 -18.55 -8.65
CA ARG A 49 1.87 -17.96 -7.32
C ARG A 49 2.96 -18.59 -6.46
N TYR A 50 3.01 -19.92 -6.38
CA TYR A 50 3.92 -20.64 -5.48
C TYR A 50 5.35 -20.74 -6.00
N ASP A 51 5.57 -20.88 -7.30
CA ASP A 51 6.90 -20.88 -7.93
C ASP A 51 7.63 -19.53 -7.76
N LYS A 52 6.87 -18.46 -7.51
CA LYS A 52 7.39 -17.09 -7.31
C LYS A 52 7.34 -16.66 -5.83
N MET A 53 7.02 -17.56 -4.91
CA MET A 53 6.88 -17.28 -3.48
C MET A 53 8.14 -17.71 -2.72
N SER A 54 8.66 -16.84 -1.86
CA SER A 54 9.64 -17.23 -0.83
C SER A 54 8.86 -17.66 0.40
N ALA A 55 8.93 -18.93 0.78
CA ALA A 55 8.25 -19.45 1.95
C ALA A 55 9.16 -20.48 2.64
N ILE A 56 9.22 -20.42 3.97
CA ILE A 56 9.81 -21.47 4.83
C ILE A 56 9.05 -22.77 4.57
N ALA A 57 7.71 -22.70 4.53
CA ALA A 57 6.86 -23.83 4.21
C ALA A 57 5.53 -23.40 3.58
N ILE A 58 5.03 -24.21 2.65
CA ILE A 58 3.65 -24.13 2.16
C ILE A 58 2.95 -25.41 2.63
N LEU A 59 2.17 -25.29 3.70
CA LEU A 59 1.50 -26.41 4.35
C LEU A 59 0.10 -26.62 3.76
N ILE A 60 -0.20 -27.85 3.37
CA ILE A 60 -1.49 -28.27 2.84
C ILE A 60 -2.09 -29.34 3.76
N ALA A 61 -3.34 -29.16 4.15
CA ALA A 61 -4.11 -30.18 4.87
C ALA A 61 -4.83 -31.09 3.86
N LEU A 62 -4.43 -32.35 3.78
CA LEU A 62 -5.06 -33.38 2.95
C LEU A 62 -6.00 -34.23 3.78
N LYS A 63 -7.22 -34.46 3.31
CA LYS A 63 -8.16 -35.38 3.95
C LYS A 63 -7.62 -36.81 3.87
N SER A 64 -7.53 -37.52 4.99
CA SER A 64 -6.93 -38.86 5.05
C SER A 64 -7.67 -39.90 4.19
N GLU A 65 -8.97 -39.74 4.00
CA GLU A 65 -9.83 -40.67 3.26
C GLU A 65 -9.56 -40.69 1.74
N ASN A 66 -9.32 -39.54 1.13
CA ASN A 66 -9.27 -39.39 -0.34
C ASN A 66 -8.11 -38.52 -0.86
N GLY A 67 -7.27 -37.99 0.03
CA GLY A 67 -6.13 -37.15 -0.34
C GLY A 67 -6.48 -35.75 -0.84
N LYS A 68 -7.76 -35.33 -0.80
CA LYS A 68 -8.15 -33.99 -1.29
C LYS A 68 -7.68 -32.87 -0.35
N PRO A 69 -7.19 -31.75 -0.88
CA PRO A 69 -6.81 -30.60 -0.07
C PRO A 69 -8.05 -29.89 0.49
N VAL A 70 -8.03 -29.65 1.80
CA VAL A 70 -9.13 -29.01 2.54
C VAL A 70 -8.68 -27.79 3.34
N GLY A 71 -7.38 -27.47 3.35
CA GLY A 71 -6.84 -26.25 3.93
C GLY A 71 -5.41 -25.97 3.51
N SER A 72 -4.98 -24.72 3.66
CA SER A 72 -3.63 -24.27 3.31
C SER A 72 -3.15 -23.20 4.29
N CYS A 73 -1.86 -23.26 4.64
CA CYS A 73 -1.14 -22.30 5.47
C CYS A 73 0.23 -22.00 4.84
N THR A 74 0.53 -20.74 4.54
CA THR A 74 1.87 -20.33 4.08
C THR A 74 2.67 -19.72 5.23
N LEU A 75 3.92 -20.16 5.39
CA LEU A 75 4.85 -19.70 6.41
C LEU A 75 6.06 -19.06 5.71
N HIS A 76 6.42 -17.85 6.14
CA HIS A 76 7.45 -17.01 5.55
C HIS A 76 8.44 -16.54 6.63
N GLU A 77 9.61 -16.10 6.22
CA GLU A 77 10.47 -15.30 7.10
C GLU A 77 9.81 -13.94 7.37
N HIS A 78 10.02 -13.38 8.56
CA HIS A 78 9.53 -12.04 8.86
C HIS A 78 10.40 -10.98 8.16
N TRP A 79 9.76 -10.06 7.45
CA TRP A 79 10.42 -9.10 6.55
C TRP A 79 11.26 -8.00 7.24
N ARG A 80 11.34 -8.02 8.57
CA ARG A 80 11.97 -6.96 9.40
C ARG A 80 12.78 -7.49 10.57
N ASP A 81 12.44 -8.66 11.10
CA ASP A 81 13.02 -9.20 12.32
C ASP A 81 13.53 -10.60 11.97
N GLU A 82 14.85 -10.77 11.94
CA GLU A 82 15.51 -11.99 11.44
C GLU A 82 15.24 -13.21 12.34
N ASP A 83 14.89 -12.99 13.61
CA ASP A 83 14.53 -14.02 14.58
C ASP A 83 13.03 -14.35 14.59
N ALA A 84 12.25 -13.87 13.61
CA ALA A 84 10.83 -14.12 13.52
C ALA A 84 10.38 -14.70 12.17
N ALA A 85 9.28 -15.46 12.22
CA ALA A 85 8.56 -15.96 11.06
C ALA A 85 7.20 -15.26 10.92
N TYR A 86 6.51 -15.51 9.80
CA TYR A 86 5.24 -14.89 9.48
C TYR A 86 4.27 -15.85 8.79
N ILE A 87 3.04 -15.94 9.29
CA ILE A 87 1.96 -16.70 8.65
C ILE A 87 1.24 -15.79 7.64
N GLY A 88 1.31 -16.19 6.37
CA GLY A 88 0.70 -15.48 5.24
C GLY A 88 -0.76 -15.84 5.04
N VAL A 89 -1.04 -16.71 4.08
CA VAL A 89 -2.40 -17.19 3.83
C VAL A 89 -2.69 -18.35 4.76
N LEU A 90 -3.76 -18.24 5.55
CA LEU A 90 -4.38 -19.36 6.24
C LEU A 90 -5.85 -19.43 5.86
N GLY A 91 -6.30 -20.59 5.41
CA GLY A 91 -7.71 -20.83 5.13
C GLY A 91 -8.03 -22.31 5.04
N VAL A 92 -9.31 -22.63 5.20
CA VAL A 92 -9.86 -23.97 5.09
C VAL A 92 -11.11 -23.94 4.23
N SER A 93 -11.38 -25.04 3.53
CA SER A 93 -12.60 -25.24 2.74
C SER A 93 -13.86 -25.16 3.62
N PRO A 94 -15.04 -24.86 3.05
CA PRO A 94 -16.30 -24.82 3.78
C PRO A 94 -16.57 -26.09 4.63
N GLU A 95 -16.26 -27.28 4.11
CA GLU A 95 -16.47 -28.55 4.83
C GLU A 95 -15.54 -28.77 6.03
N ALA A 96 -14.39 -28.09 6.06
CA ALA A 96 -13.38 -28.19 7.12
C ALA A 96 -13.56 -27.12 8.22
N LEU A 97 -14.48 -26.17 8.04
CA LEU A 97 -14.78 -25.14 9.04
C LEU A 97 -15.26 -25.75 10.35
N GLY A 98 -14.70 -25.27 11.47
CA GLY A 98 -15.05 -25.78 12.80
C GLY A 98 -14.51 -27.18 13.13
N LYS A 99 -13.83 -27.86 12.18
CA LYS A 99 -13.33 -29.23 12.34
C LYS A 99 -11.83 -29.33 12.71
N LYS A 100 -11.31 -28.28 13.36
CA LYS A 100 -9.91 -28.15 13.87
C LYS A 100 -8.79 -28.21 12.82
N VAL A 101 -9.08 -28.21 11.52
CA VAL A 101 -8.04 -28.22 10.46
C VAL A 101 -7.13 -26.99 10.55
N GLY A 102 -7.69 -25.80 10.77
CA GLY A 102 -6.91 -24.57 10.98
C GLY A 102 -5.97 -24.64 12.19
N LYS A 103 -6.42 -25.25 13.30
CA LYS A 103 -5.60 -25.50 14.49
C LYS A 103 -4.40 -26.39 14.13
N LYS A 104 -4.62 -27.50 13.43
CA LYS A 104 -3.55 -28.43 13.02
C LYS A 104 -2.51 -27.75 12.12
N LEU A 105 -2.94 -26.90 11.19
CA LEU A 105 -2.05 -26.11 10.34
C LEU A 105 -1.19 -25.14 11.16
N LEU A 106 -1.79 -24.39 12.08
CA LEU A 106 -1.07 -23.43 12.94
C LEU A 106 -0.05 -24.09 13.87
N LEU A 107 -0.44 -25.17 14.55
CA LEU A 107 0.47 -25.93 15.41
C LEU A 107 1.65 -26.48 14.60
N ARG A 108 1.39 -27.00 13.39
CA ARG A 108 2.47 -27.44 12.50
C ARG A 108 3.39 -26.29 12.07
N SER A 109 2.85 -25.09 11.85
CA SER A 109 3.68 -23.91 11.59
C SER A 109 4.59 -23.60 12.77
N ILE A 110 4.09 -23.57 14.02
CA ILE A 110 4.89 -23.29 15.22
C ILE A 110 6.03 -24.31 15.39
N GLN A 111 5.76 -25.59 15.11
CA GLN A 111 6.80 -26.62 15.12
C GLN A 111 7.94 -26.32 14.15
N ILE A 112 7.60 -25.90 12.92
CA ILE A 112 8.61 -25.55 11.90
C ILE A 112 9.37 -24.30 12.33
N VAL A 113 8.67 -23.27 12.83
CA VAL A 113 9.29 -22.03 13.34
C VAL A 113 10.32 -22.35 14.43
N ARG A 114 9.98 -23.23 15.38
CA ARG A 114 10.90 -23.71 16.41
C ARG A 114 12.09 -24.48 15.84
N SER A 115 11.86 -25.42 14.92
CA SER A 115 12.94 -26.25 14.35
C SER A 115 13.94 -25.45 13.51
N GLU A 116 13.48 -24.36 12.89
CA GLU A 116 14.32 -23.43 12.14
C GLU A 116 15.01 -22.38 13.04
N GLY A 117 14.75 -22.38 14.36
CA GLY A 117 15.40 -21.52 15.34
C GLY A 117 14.80 -20.11 15.48
N TYR A 118 13.66 -19.84 14.86
CA TYR A 118 12.94 -18.57 15.05
C TYR A 118 12.29 -18.54 16.45
N LYS A 119 12.33 -17.35 17.06
CA LYS A 119 11.84 -17.09 18.42
C LYS A 119 10.38 -16.67 18.45
N ARG A 120 9.84 -16.21 17.32
CA ARG A 120 8.51 -15.61 17.24
C ARG A 120 7.83 -15.92 15.90
N VAL A 121 6.50 -15.99 15.89
CA VAL A 121 5.69 -16.04 14.66
C VAL A 121 4.59 -14.99 14.67
N ASP A 122 4.50 -14.21 13.60
CA ASP A 122 3.52 -13.11 13.47
C ASP A 122 2.45 -13.43 12.43
N LEU A 123 1.28 -12.80 12.51
CA LEU A 123 0.27 -12.78 11.43
C LEU A 123 -0.55 -11.50 11.40
N HIS A 124 -1.18 -11.24 10.25
CA HIS A 124 -2.19 -10.18 10.10
C HIS A 124 -3.57 -10.75 9.77
N THR A 125 -4.62 -10.09 10.26
CA THR A 125 -6.02 -10.37 9.87
C THR A 125 -6.86 -9.08 9.91
N TRP A 126 -8.16 -9.17 9.65
CA TRP A 126 -9.12 -8.09 9.83
C TRP A 126 -9.93 -8.29 11.13
N ALA A 127 -10.35 -7.18 11.76
CA ALA A 127 -11.05 -7.20 13.06
C ALA A 127 -12.38 -7.97 13.00
N GLY A 128 -13.03 -8.00 11.84
CA GLY A 128 -14.26 -8.76 11.59
C GLY A 128 -14.07 -10.27 11.43
N ASN A 129 -12.85 -10.80 11.54
CA ASN A 129 -12.60 -12.25 11.47
C ASN A 129 -12.88 -12.93 12.82
N THR A 130 -14.16 -12.89 13.24
CA THR A 130 -14.63 -13.42 14.53
C THR A 130 -14.48 -14.94 14.65
N ARG A 131 -14.28 -15.64 13.52
CA ARG A 131 -14.03 -17.09 13.50
C ARG A 131 -12.57 -17.44 13.81
N ALA A 132 -11.62 -16.67 13.28
CA ALA A 132 -10.21 -17.05 13.35
C ALA A 132 -9.47 -16.45 14.56
N VAL A 133 -9.82 -15.22 14.99
CA VAL A 133 -9.13 -14.55 16.09
C VAL A 133 -9.15 -15.35 17.41
N PRO A 134 -10.26 -15.98 17.83
CA PRO A 134 -10.25 -16.82 19.04
C PRO A 134 -9.30 -18.02 18.91
N LEU A 135 -9.19 -18.62 17.73
CA LEU A 135 -8.23 -19.70 17.47
C LEU A 135 -6.80 -19.16 17.55
N TYR A 136 -6.52 -18.00 16.93
CA TYR A 136 -5.19 -17.38 16.99
C TYR A 136 -4.76 -17.10 18.42
N LYS A 137 -5.64 -16.46 19.20
CA LYS A 137 -5.38 -16.22 20.62
C LYS A 137 -5.09 -17.52 21.36
N LYS A 138 -5.90 -18.57 21.15
CA LYS A 138 -5.71 -19.84 21.85
C LYS A 138 -4.44 -20.59 21.47
N VAL A 139 -3.91 -20.37 20.26
CA VAL A 139 -2.63 -20.95 19.81
C VAL A 139 -1.43 -20.23 20.43
N GLY A 140 -1.57 -18.99 20.90
CA GLY A 140 -0.47 -18.23 21.51
C GLY A 140 -0.43 -16.77 21.07
N LEU A 141 -1.03 -16.44 19.93
CA LEU A 141 -0.92 -15.11 19.34
C LEU A 141 -1.55 -14.01 20.21
N MET A 142 -0.80 -12.91 20.38
CA MET A 142 -1.18 -11.71 21.11
C MET A 142 -1.53 -10.59 20.13
N TRP A 143 -2.74 -10.04 20.20
CA TRP A 143 -3.16 -8.90 19.37
C TRP A 143 -2.53 -7.61 19.86
N ASN A 144 -1.62 -7.04 19.07
CA ASN A 144 -0.95 -5.78 19.37
C ASN A 144 -1.95 -4.58 19.44
N PRO A 145 -2.08 -3.90 20.59
CA PRO A 145 -3.01 -2.78 20.78
C PRO A 145 -2.57 -1.45 20.16
N LYS A 146 -1.32 -1.33 19.68
CA LYS A 146 -0.79 -0.12 19.03
C LYS A 146 -0.67 -0.26 17.51
N ALA A 147 -0.89 -1.46 16.98
CA ALA A 147 -0.75 -1.71 15.57
C ALA A 147 -1.97 -1.21 14.77
N SER A 148 -1.73 -0.84 13.50
CA SER A 148 -2.82 -0.56 12.57
C SER A 148 -3.39 -1.87 12.01
N GLY A 149 -4.71 -2.05 12.12
CA GLY A 149 -5.37 -3.32 11.80
C GLY A 149 -5.21 -4.37 12.90
N VAL A 150 -5.36 -5.65 12.56
CA VAL A 150 -5.12 -6.76 13.51
C VAL A 150 -3.78 -7.37 13.18
N GLN A 151 -2.77 -6.99 13.96
CA GLN A 151 -1.44 -7.60 13.93
C GLN A 151 -1.30 -8.43 15.21
N MET A 152 -0.87 -9.68 15.06
CA MET A 152 -0.72 -10.57 16.20
C MET A 152 0.67 -11.19 16.21
N GLU A 153 1.24 -11.33 17.41
CA GLU A 153 2.61 -11.80 17.64
C GLU A 153 2.58 -13.00 18.61
N ASP A 154 3.32 -14.07 18.31
CA ASP A 154 3.36 -15.29 19.13
C ASP A 154 4.78 -15.67 19.52
N TYR A 155 4.99 -15.75 20.84
CA TYR A 155 6.26 -16.01 21.48
C TYR A 155 6.36 -17.42 22.06
N ILE A 156 5.36 -18.29 21.82
CA ILE A 156 5.41 -19.72 22.17
C ILE A 156 6.71 -20.39 21.69
N PRO A 157 7.25 -20.13 20.47
CA PRO A 157 8.52 -20.71 20.06
C PRO A 157 9.67 -20.42 21.03
N ALA A 158 9.85 -19.15 21.44
CA ALA A 158 10.86 -18.76 22.42
C ALA A 158 10.58 -19.33 23.82
N ILE A 159 9.31 -19.34 24.26
CA ILE A 159 8.92 -19.83 25.58
C ILE A 159 9.25 -21.32 25.74
N LEU A 160 8.98 -22.13 24.72
CA LEU A 160 9.22 -23.58 24.76
C LEU A 160 10.71 -23.92 24.79
N GLU A 161 11.57 -23.07 24.20
CA GLU A 161 13.02 -23.28 24.17
C GLU A 161 13.79 -22.57 25.29
N HIS A 162 13.17 -21.64 26.02
CA HIS A 162 13.88 -20.86 27.02
C HIS A 162 14.38 -21.77 28.18
N PRO A 163 15.67 -21.72 28.57
CA PRO A 163 16.24 -22.65 29.56
C PRO A 163 15.48 -22.73 30.89
N LEU A 164 14.96 -21.61 31.38
CA LEU A 164 14.18 -21.56 32.61
C LEU A 164 12.75 -22.11 32.46
N SER A 165 12.15 -22.02 31.27
CA SER A 165 10.79 -22.50 31.00
C SER A 165 10.75 -23.97 30.58
N LYS A 166 11.77 -24.43 29.86
CA LYS A 166 11.87 -25.77 29.26
C LYS A 166 11.57 -26.93 30.23
N PRO A 167 12.05 -26.92 31.50
CA PRO A 167 11.72 -27.99 32.44
C PRO A 167 10.23 -28.18 32.76
N PHE A 168 9.39 -27.14 32.56
CA PHE A 168 7.93 -27.29 32.68
C PHE A 168 7.34 -28.16 31.55
N PHE A 169 8.00 -28.21 30.39
CA PHE A 169 7.52 -28.87 29.17
C PHE A 169 8.20 -30.21 28.86
N ASP A 170 9.29 -30.59 29.53
CA ASP A 170 10.14 -31.75 29.17
C ASP A 170 9.39 -33.11 29.12
N GLU A 171 8.28 -33.26 29.85
CA GLU A 171 7.47 -34.48 29.90
C GLU A 171 6.23 -34.45 28.98
N MET A 172 6.04 -33.35 28.23
CA MET A 172 4.88 -33.15 27.37
C MET A 172 5.12 -33.73 25.97
N ALA A 173 4.09 -34.34 25.38
CA ALA A 173 4.10 -34.67 23.97
C ALA A 173 4.06 -33.39 23.11
N GLU A 174 4.48 -33.50 21.85
CA GLU A 174 4.49 -32.37 20.92
C GLU A 174 3.08 -31.74 20.81
N ASN A 175 2.99 -30.42 21.01
CA ASN A 175 1.77 -29.60 21.12
C ASN A 175 0.91 -29.76 22.38
N GLU A 176 1.25 -30.60 23.34
CA GLU A 176 0.45 -30.75 24.57
C GLU A 176 0.43 -29.47 25.42
N TRP A 177 1.44 -28.61 25.27
CA TRP A 177 1.47 -27.24 25.82
C TRP A 177 0.22 -26.41 25.48
N TYR A 178 -0.44 -26.69 24.34
CA TYR A 178 -1.63 -25.96 23.90
C TYR A 178 -2.78 -26.12 24.92
N ASP A 179 -2.90 -27.29 25.54
CA ASP A 179 -3.98 -27.60 26.48
C ASP A 179 -3.67 -27.09 27.89
N SER A 180 -2.39 -27.00 28.27
CA SER A 180 -1.95 -26.40 29.55
C SER A 180 -2.05 -24.87 29.56
N GLN A 181 -1.97 -24.22 28.39
CA GLN A 181 -2.05 -22.76 28.29
C GLN A 181 -3.40 -22.20 28.76
N LYS A 182 -3.37 -21.25 29.70
CA LYS A 182 -4.52 -20.49 30.19
C LYS A 182 -4.56 -19.12 29.55
N ARG A 183 -5.66 -18.84 28.85
CA ARG A 183 -5.81 -17.61 28.08
C ARG A 183 -7.27 -17.25 27.85
N GLU A 184 -7.55 -15.97 27.97
CA GLU A 184 -8.82 -15.36 27.59
C GLU A 184 -8.85 -15.12 26.06
N LEU A 185 -9.99 -15.40 25.43
CA LEU A 185 -10.16 -15.41 23.97
C LEU A 185 -11.09 -14.28 23.48
N THR A 186 -11.11 -13.13 24.17
CA THR A 186 -11.92 -11.98 23.79
C THR A 186 -11.50 -11.39 22.44
N GLN A 187 -12.47 -10.87 21.69
CA GLN A 187 -12.26 -10.25 20.38
C GLN A 187 -11.80 -8.79 20.52
N GLU A 188 -10.66 -8.58 21.18
CA GLU A 188 -10.11 -7.24 21.42
C GLU A 188 -8.57 -7.27 21.49
N PRO A 189 -7.90 -6.12 21.34
CA PRO A 189 -6.45 -6.05 21.50
C PRO A 189 -5.97 -6.47 22.88
N ASP A 190 -4.85 -7.18 22.95
CA ASP A 190 -4.24 -7.64 24.18
C ASP A 190 -3.41 -6.50 24.82
N GLN A 191 -4.12 -5.61 25.53
CA GLN A 191 -3.51 -4.52 26.28
C GLN A 191 -3.25 -4.95 27.73
N MET A 192 -2.02 -5.35 28.01
CA MET A 192 -1.59 -5.80 29.33
C MET A 192 -0.43 -4.93 29.85
N THR A 193 -0.41 -4.71 31.16
CA THR A 193 0.71 -4.05 31.84
C THR A 193 1.22 -4.87 33.00
N TYR A 194 2.52 -4.80 33.26
CA TYR A 194 3.17 -5.45 34.40
C TYR A 194 4.26 -4.52 34.94
N ASN A 195 4.15 -4.09 36.21
CA ASN A 195 5.09 -3.13 36.82
C ASN A 195 5.32 -1.86 35.98
N GLY A 196 4.25 -1.31 35.39
CA GLY A 196 4.34 -0.10 34.54
C GLY A 196 4.85 -0.35 33.11
N MET A 197 5.22 -1.58 32.77
CA MET A 197 5.66 -1.99 31.44
C MET A 197 4.50 -2.47 30.57
N ASP A 198 4.52 -2.15 29.28
CA ASP A 198 3.66 -2.74 28.24
C ASP A 198 4.15 -4.15 27.89
N VAL A 199 3.39 -5.18 28.24
CA VAL A 199 3.84 -6.57 28.10
C VAL A 199 2.81 -7.48 27.45
N TYR A 200 3.20 -8.71 27.12
CA TYR A 200 2.30 -9.83 26.92
C TYR A 200 2.55 -10.90 27.98
N THR A 201 1.49 -11.41 28.60
CA THR A 201 1.58 -12.43 29.64
C THR A 201 1.09 -13.78 29.13
N TYR A 202 1.94 -14.79 29.22
CA TYR A 202 1.61 -16.18 28.93
C TYR A 202 1.52 -16.95 30.25
N LYS A 203 0.48 -17.77 30.40
CA LYS A 203 0.27 -18.62 31.58
C LYS A 203 0.03 -20.07 31.16
N PHE A 204 0.65 -21.00 31.88
CA PHE A 204 0.47 -22.44 31.72
C PHE A 204 0.28 -23.08 33.09
N GLU A 205 -0.63 -24.05 33.16
CA GLU A 205 -0.91 -24.80 34.39
C GLU A 205 -1.01 -26.30 34.08
N ARG A 206 -0.37 -27.12 34.90
CA ARG A 206 -0.44 -28.58 34.86
C ARG A 206 -0.45 -29.15 36.28
N GLY A 207 -1.63 -29.53 36.76
CA GLY A 207 -1.78 -29.97 38.15
C GLY A 207 -1.47 -28.81 39.11
N GLU A 208 -0.42 -28.96 39.92
CA GLU A 208 0.09 -27.91 40.82
C GLU A 208 1.27 -27.13 40.21
N ASP A 209 1.77 -27.54 39.04
CA ASP A 209 2.84 -26.82 38.34
C ASP A 209 2.25 -25.61 37.60
N GLU A 210 2.95 -24.48 37.68
CA GLU A 210 2.57 -23.23 37.04
C GLU A 210 3.77 -22.57 36.35
N LEU A 211 3.54 -21.96 35.20
CA LEU A 211 4.53 -21.15 34.50
C LEU A 211 3.87 -19.85 34.02
N THR A 212 4.41 -18.72 34.45
CA THR A 212 4.07 -17.39 33.93
C THR A 212 5.28 -16.81 33.21
N VAL A 213 5.09 -16.37 31.97
CA VAL A 213 6.12 -15.70 31.18
C VAL A 213 5.64 -14.33 30.76
N ILE A 214 6.48 -13.32 30.98
CA ILE A 214 6.26 -11.94 30.58
C ILE A 214 7.18 -11.63 29.40
N VAL A 215 6.57 -11.18 28.30
CA VAL A 215 7.25 -10.73 27.10
C VAL A 215 7.14 -9.22 27.02
N ASP A 216 8.27 -8.54 26.91
CA ASP A 216 8.31 -7.10 26.65
C ASP A 216 7.93 -6.82 25.20
N ARG A 217 6.88 -6.00 25.01
CA ARG A 217 6.31 -5.71 23.69
C ARG A 217 7.21 -4.83 22.82
N HIS A 218 8.09 -4.03 23.43
CA HIS A 218 8.98 -3.12 22.73
C HIS A 218 10.30 -3.81 22.40
N ALA A 219 10.84 -4.62 23.30
CA ALA A 219 12.00 -5.47 23.01
C ALA A 219 11.66 -6.66 22.11
N ARG A 220 10.39 -7.07 22.07
CA ARG A 220 9.91 -8.28 21.38
C ARG A 220 10.64 -9.53 21.87
N ALA A 221 10.77 -9.66 23.19
CA ALA A 221 11.55 -10.71 23.82
C ALA A 221 11.08 -10.96 25.26
N ILE A 222 11.48 -12.10 25.82
CA ILE A 222 11.16 -12.47 27.20
C ILE A 222 11.89 -11.54 28.16
N SER A 223 11.16 -10.97 29.11
CA SER A 223 11.69 -10.08 30.16
C SER A 223 11.48 -10.64 31.57
N SER A 224 10.55 -11.57 31.76
CA SER A 224 10.40 -12.25 33.05
C SER A 224 9.85 -13.66 32.90
N ILE A 225 10.31 -14.58 33.74
CA ILE A 225 9.79 -15.93 33.87
C ILE A 225 9.62 -16.24 35.35
N ASP A 226 8.44 -16.75 35.71
CA ASP A 226 8.11 -17.26 37.02
C ASP A 226 7.61 -18.70 36.87
N ARG A 227 8.36 -19.66 37.42
CA ARG A 227 8.07 -21.08 37.28
C ARG A 227 7.96 -21.73 38.64
N SER A 228 6.84 -22.38 38.90
CA SER A 228 6.60 -23.30 40.01
C SER A 228 6.52 -24.73 39.48
N LEU A 229 7.42 -25.60 39.93
CA LEU A 229 7.50 -27.00 39.51
C LEU A 229 7.74 -27.88 40.74
N ASN A 230 6.91 -28.91 40.96
CA ASN A 230 7.02 -29.81 42.13
C ASN A 230 7.08 -29.08 43.48
N GLY A 231 6.33 -27.98 43.63
CA GLY A 231 6.31 -27.17 44.86
C GLY A 231 7.50 -26.22 45.05
N GLN A 232 8.45 -26.18 44.11
CA GLN A 232 9.58 -25.25 44.11
C GLN A 232 9.36 -24.12 43.09
N ARG A 233 9.55 -22.86 43.49
CA ARG A 233 9.41 -21.70 42.60
C ARG A 233 10.74 -20.99 42.36
N ILE A 234 11.04 -20.72 41.10
CA ILE A 234 12.15 -19.86 40.65
C ILE A 234 11.56 -18.76 39.76
N GLY A 235 11.81 -17.51 40.12
CA GLY A 235 11.37 -16.33 39.37
C GLY A 235 12.54 -15.44 39.00
N ILE A 236 12.60 -14.97 37.76
CA ILE A 236 13.55 -13.95 37.29
C ILE A 236 12.77 -12.89 36.54
N SER A 237 12.97 -11.62 36.91
CA SER A 237 12.26 -10.47 36.36
C SER A 237 13.22 -9.33 36.06
N ALA A 238 13.45 -9.07 34.77
CA ALA A 238 14.23 -7.95 34.25
C ALA A 238 13.28 -6.84 33.75
N ARG A 239 13.43 -5.63 34.29
CA ARG A 239 12.54 -4.52 33.98
C ARG A 239 13.23 -3.17 34.06
N VAL A 240 12.58 -2.17 33.50
CA VAL A 240 12.87 -0.76 33.77
C VAL A 240 11.79 -0.21 34.69
N ASP A 241 12.12 0.84 35.43
CA ASP A 241 11.16 1.59 36.24
C ASP A 241 10.05 2.25 35.40
N SER A 242 10.36 2.63 34.16
CA SER A 242 9.40 3.13 33.18
C SER A 242 9.79 2.75 31.75
N HIS A 243 8.85 2.22 30.98
CA HIS A 243 9.03 2.04 29.53
C HIS A 243 9.27 3.36 28.80
N LYS A 244 8.67 4.46 29.27
CA LYS A 244 8.89 5.78 28.69
C LYS A 244 10.18 6.37 29.26
N VAL A 245 11.28 6.11 28.56
CA VAL A 245 12.61 6.62 28.94
C VAL A 245 12.84 7.98 28.30
N LEU A 246 13.01 9.01 29.14
CA LEU A 246 13.26 10.38 28.70
C LEU A 246 14.77 10.61 28.52
N CYS A 247 15.17 11.10 27.33
CA CYS A 247 16.58 11.39 27.06
C CYS A 247 17.15 12.41 28.06
N GLY A 248 18.29 12.08 28.67
CA GLY A 248 18.99 12.93 29.65
C GLY A 248 18.47 12.83 31.08
N ILE A 249 17.39 12.08 31.33
CA ILE A 249 16.87 11.80 32.67
C ILE A 249 17.33 10.42 33.11
N THR A 250 17.75 10.29 34.37
CA THR A 250 18.17 9.03 34.98
C THR A 250 16.98 8.10 35.13
N GLY A 251 17.04 6.92 34.50
CA GLY A 251 16.12 5.80 34.71
C GLY A 251 16.78 4.68 35.50
N GLN A 252 16.02 3.65 35.85
CA GLN A 252 16.54 2.48 36.58
C GLN A 252 16.23 1.18 35.87
N TYR A 253 17.27 0.38 35.66
CA TYR A 253 17.14 -1.03 35.33
C TYR A 253 17.08 -1.82 36.63
N ILE A 254 16.15 -2.78 36.74
CA ILE A 254 15.93 -3.57 37.95
C ILE A 254 15.82 -5.04 37.56
N LEU A 255 16.68 -5.85 38.16
CA LEU A 255 16.63 -7.31 38.11
C LEU A 255 16.18 -7.85 39.46
N GLU A 256 15.12 -8.64 39.48
CA GLU A 256 14.63 -9.36 40.66
C GLU A 256 14.75 -10.87 40.43
N VAL A 257 15.26 -11.58 41.43
CA VAL A 257 15.39 -13.03 41.45
C VAL A 257 14.74 -13.58 42.70
N ILE A 258 13.82 -14.53 42.55
CA ILE A 258 13.12 -15.23 43.62
C ILE A 258 13.54 -16.70 43.59
N ASN A 259 13.99 -17.23 44.73
CA ASN A 259 14.30 -18.64 44.87
C ASN A 259 13.55 -19.23 46.07
N THR A 260 12.69 -20.22 45.82
CA THR A 260 12.07 -21.04 46.87
C THR A 260 12.32 -22.53 46.65
N SER A 261 13.32 -22.86 45.82
CA SER A 261 13.81 -24.23 45.68
C SER A 261 14.62 -24.63 46.91
N ASP A 262 14.90 -25.92 47.04
CA ASP A 262 15.60 -26.47 48.21
C ASP A 262 17.13 -26.19 48.21
N GLU A 263 17.65 -25.55 47.17
CA GLU A 263 19.07 -25.28 46.96
C GLU A 263 19.35 -23.78 46.82
N SER A 264 20.53 -23.35 47.25
CA SER A 264 21.03 -22.00 46.96
C SER A 264 21.46 -21.92 45.48
N LEU A 265 21.08 -20.84 44.80
CA LEU A 265 21.32 -20.65 43.38
C LEU A 265 22.36 -19.56 43.16
N SER A 266 23.40 -19.87 42.37
CA SER A 266 24.46 -18.92 42.02
C SER A 266 24.15 -18.23 40.69
N PHE A 267 24.28 -16.90 40.67
CA PHE A 267 24.02 -16.05 39.52
C PHE A 267 25.24 -15.20 39.17
N ALA A 268 25.56 -15.12 37.88
CA ALA A 268 26.42 -14.10 37.29
C ALA A 268 25.63 -13.38 36.20
N VAL A 269 25.56 -12.04 36.27
CA VAL A 269 24.76 -11.22 35.37
C VAL A 269 25.62 -10.18 34.69
N ASP A 270 25.53 -10.11 33.37
CA ASP A 270 26.17 -9.10 32.53
C ASP A 270 25.08 -8.31 31.76
N LEU A 271 25.11 -6.99 31.88
CA LEU A 271 24.19 -6.08 31.19
C LEU A 271 24.87 -5.49 29.96
N THR A 272 24.27 -5.68 28.80
CA THR A 272 24.69 -5.02 27.57
C THR A 272 23.61 -4.07 27.06
N SER A 273 24.04 -2.95 26.48
CA SER A 273 23.14 -1.90 25.98
C SER A 273 23.58 -1.34 24.64
N PHE A 274 22.73 -0.51 24.04
CA PHE A 274 23.06 0.26 22.85
C PHE A 274 23.94 1.47 23.19
N SER A 275 24.68 1.99 22.20
CA SER A 275 25.76 2.98 22.38
C SER A 275 25.35 4.34 22.98
N ALA A 276 24.05 4.66 22.98
CA ALA A 276 23.52 5.91 23.53
C ALA A 276 23.01 5.76 24.97
N LEU A 277 23.08 4.57 25.56
CA LEU A 277 22.77 4.31 26.96
C LEU A 277 24.06 4.15 27.76
N GLU A 278 24.14 4.82 28.90
CA GLU A 278 25.27 4.73 29.82
C GLU A 278 24.77 4.28 31.21
N PHE A 279 25.30 3.17 31.72
CA PHE A 279 25.09 2.74 33.10
C PHE A 279 25.92 3.60 34.06
N LYS A 280 25.31 4.03 35.17
CA LYS A 280 25.96 4.86 36.21
C LYS A 280 26.62 4.04 37.32
N ARG A 281 26.59 2.71 37.20
CA ARG A 281 27.22 1.73 38.10
C ARG A 281 27.81 0.60 37.26
N LYS A 282 28.44 -0.36 37.95
CA LYS A 282 28.86 -1.62 37.32
C LYS A 282 27.65 -2.29 36.68
N ASP A 283 27.86 -2.73 35.45
CA ASP A 283 26.98 -3.49 34.57
C ASP A 283 27.16 -5.01 34.73
N PHE A 284 28.00 -5.43 35.68
CA PHE A 284 28.24 -6.83 36.03
C PHE A 284 28.10 -7.05 37.55
N ILE A 285 27.49 -8.18 37.93
CA ILE A 285 27.39 -8.62 39.31
C ILE A 285 27.37 -10.16 39.43
N GLU A 286 27.94 -10.68 40.52
CA GLU A 286 27.81 -12.07 40.94
C GLU A 286 27.17 -12.10 42.34
N PHE A 287 26.22 -13.01 42.54
CA PHE A 287 25.52 -13.17 43.82
C PHE A 287 24.96 -14.59 43.97
N GLU A 288 24.60 -14.95 45.20
CA GLU A 288 23.88 -16.19 45.53
C GLU A 288 22.52 -15.82 46.13
N VAL A 289 21.50 -16.63 45.83
CA VAL A 289 20.15 -16.48 46.39
C VAL A 289 19.78 -17.77 47.12
N ASP A 290 19.69 -17.68 48.44
CA ASP A 290 19.35 -18.81 49.31
C ASP A 290 17.87 -19.22 49.16
N SER A 291 17.56 -20.44 49.60
CA SER A 291 16.20 -20.98 49.61
C SER A 291 15.26 -20.10 50.44
N GLY A 292 14.21 -19.59 49.80
CA GLY A 292 13.18 -18.76 50.40
C GLY A 292 13.42 -17.25 50.25
N ASP A 293 14.56 -16.85 49.69
CA ASP A 293 14.96 -15.45 49.57
C ASP A 293 14.60 -14.82 48.21
N THR A 294 14.64 -13.48 48.20
CA THR A 294 14.50 -12.65 47.00
C THR A 294 15.66 -11.66 46.95
N TYR A 295 16.28 -11.54 45.79
CA TYR A 295 17.37 -10.61 45.53
C TYR A 295 16.94 -9.58 44.49
N GLU A 296 17.19 -8.30 44.77
CA GLU A 296 16.94 -7.20 43.83
C GLU A 296 18.24 -6.44 43.54
N TRP A 297 18.53 -6.23 42.26
CA TRP A 297 19.65 -5.44 41.78
C TRP A 297 19.17 -4.29 40.90
N ALA A 298 19.41 -3.06 41.35
CA ALA A 298 19.05 -1.84 40.63
C ALA A 298 20.29 -1.11 40.08
N VAL A 299 20.28 -0.83 38.77
CA VAL A 299 21.35 -0.16 38.02
C VAL A 299 20.79 1.11 37.37
N PRO A 300 21.18 2.30 37.84
CA PRO A 300 20.77 3.55 37.20
C PRO A 300 21.43 3.71 35.84
N PHE A 301 20.70 4.26 34.87
CA PHE A 301 21.21 4.54 33.53
C PHE A 301 20.70 5.89 33.00
N VAL A 302 21.41 6.44 32.02
CA VAL A 302 20.97 7.63 31.28
C VAL A 302 21.03 7.35 29.78
N VAL A 303 19.98 7.73 29.05
CA VAL A 303 19.96 7.67 27.59
C VAL A 303 20.23 9.06 27.02
N SER A 304 21.22 9.18 26.14
CA SER A 304 21.60 10.46 25.54
C SER A 304 20.56 10.92 24.49
N SER A 305 20.60 12.21 24.14
CA SER A 305 19.73 12.77 23.10
C SER A 305 20.08 12.29 21.68
N SER A 306 21.19 11.55 21.48
CA SER A 306 21.56 10.95 20.19
C SER A 306 20.93 9.57 19.94
N ALA A 307 20.27 8.97 20.94
CA ALA A 307 19.60 7.68 20.78
C ALA A 307 18.51 7.73 19.69
N PRO A 308 18.24 6.64 18.94
CA PRO A 308 17.10 6.59 18.03
C PRO A 308 15.79 6.75 18.83
N ILE A 309 14.91 7.65 18.38
CA ILE A 309 13.59 7.82 19.00
C ILE A 309 12.70 6.64 18.61
N HIS A 310 11.81 6.26 19.53
CA HIS A 310 10.86 5.17 19.33
C HIS A 310 10.06 5.30 18.02
N ARG A 311 9.92 4.18 17.30
CA ARG A 311 9.09 4.04 16.11
C ARG A 311 8.08 2.91 16.37
N GLU A 312 6.82 3.16 16.07
CA GLU A 312 5.76 2.16 16.25
C GLU A 312 6.01 0.93 15.35
N ASN A 313 5.68 -0.25 15.88
CA ASN A 313 5.78 -1.55 15.18
C ASN A 313 7.20 -1.88 14.67
N ILE A 314 8.22 -1.35 15.35
CA ILE A 314 9.64 -1.68 15.16
C ILE A 314 10.19 -2.04 16.54
N ARG A 315 11.04 -3.06 16.59
CA ARG A 315 11.75 -3.44 17.80
C ARG A 315 12.51 -2.23 18.36
N SER A 316 12.24 -1.88 19.60
CA SER A 316 12.91 -0.78 20.29
C SER A 316 14.30 -1.21 20.75
N PRO A 317 15.24 -0.27 20.92
CA PRO A 317 16.48 -0.54 21.64
C PRO A 317 16.17 -1.09 23.05
N SER A 318 17.00 -2.03 23.49
CA SER A 318 16.81 -2.76 24.74
C SER A 318 18.11 -2.86 25.55
N ILE A 319 17.96 -3.17 26.84
CA ILE A 319 19.03 -3.74 27.67
C ILE A 319 18.89 -5.26 27.56
N ASP A 320 19.99 -5.95 27.27
CA ASP A 320 20.08 -7.41 27.30
C ASP A 320 20.81 -7.83 28.58
N SER A 321 20.20 -8.74 29.32
CA SER A 321 20.75 -9.31 30.55
C SER A 321 21.12 -10.75 30.29
N SER A 322 22.41 -11.02 30.10
CA SER A 322 22.94 -12.39 30.06
C SER A 322 23.10 -12.86 31.50
N ILE A 323 22.32 -13.87 31.88
CA ILE A 323 22.27 -14.44 33.23
C ILE A 323 22.79 -15.86 33.16
N HIS A 324 23.84 -16.14 33.93
CA HIS A 324 24.35 -17.49 34.15
C HIS A 324 23.86 -17.99 35.50
N MET A 325 22.93 -18.95 35.49
CA MET A 325 22.40 -19.60 36.71
C MET A 325 22.95 -21.02 36.80
N ASN A 326 23.76 -21.32 37.82
CA ASN A 326 24.41 -22.63 37.99
C ASN A 326 25.09 -23.17 36.71
N GLY A 327 25.69 -22.29 35.92
CA GLY A 327 26.38 -22.63 34.67
C GLY A 327 25.49 -22.71 33.41
N VAL A 328 24.18 -22.45 33.52
CA VAL A 328 23.25 -22.35 32.39
C VAL A 328 23.05 -20.88 32.03
N GLU A 329 23.42 -20.51 30.80
CA GLU A 329 23.20 -19.16 30.26
C GLU A 329 21.74 -18.99 29.77
N MET A 330 21.16 -17.83 30.06
CA MET A 330 19.86 -17.40 29.56
C MET A 330 19.83 -15.88 29.40
N HIS A 331 18.95 -15.38 28.53
CA HIS A 331 18.87 -13.95 28.21
C HIS A 331 17.48 -13.41 28.49
N PHE A 332 17.44 -12.23 29.13
CA PHE A 332 16.24 -11.43 29.31
C PHE A 332 16.45 -10.06 28.70
N GLN A 333 15.44 -9.55 28.00
CA GLN A 333 15.54 -8.27 27.29
C GLN A 333 14.42 -7.32 27.69
N THR A 334 14.80 -6.08 27.99
CA THR A 334 13.88 -5.02 28.39
C THR A 334 14.00 -3.84 27.43
N GLY A 335 12.89 -3.50 26.78
CA GLY A 335 12.80 -2.49 25.74
C GLY A 335 12.45 -1.13 26.29
N MET A 336 12.76 -0.09 25.52
CA MET A 336 12.52 1.30 25.93
C MET A 336 11.80 2.10 24.85
N VAL A 337 10.76 2.83 25.24
CA VAL A 337 10.12 3.88 24.45
C VAL A 337 10.92 5.18 24.63
N ILE A 338 12.07 5.24 23.95
CA ILE A 338 12.99 6.37 24.01
C ILE A 338 12.31 7.61 23.46
N THR A 339 12.16 8.62 24.31
CA THR A 339 11.37 9.83 24.04
C THR A 339 12.21 11.07 24.38
N PRO A 340 12.25 12.11 23.54
CA PRO A 340 12.93 13.34 23.92
C PRO A 340 12.14 14.06 25.02
N ILE A 341 12.83 14.77 25.93
CA ILE A 341 12.19 15.56 27.01
C ILE A 341 11.16 16.58 26.49
N ALA A 342 11.39 17.11 25.29
CA ALA A 342 10.41 17.84 24.51
C ALA A 342 10.65 17.61 23.02
N ASP A 343 9.58 17.70 22.25
CA ASP A 343 9.56 17.59 20.80
C ASP A 343 9.11 18.92 20.19
N ILE A 344 9.65 19.25 19.02
CA ILE A 344 9.31 20.49 18.29
C ILE A 344 8.62 20.11 16.99
N LYS A 345 7.43 20.66 16.78
CA LYS A 345 6.66 20.50 15.54
C LYS A 345 6.34 21.86 14.94
N SER A 346 6.33 21.95 13.62
CA SER A 346 5.79 23.11 12.91
C SER A 346 4.40 22.78 12.34
N ARG A 347 3.46 23.74 12.41
CA ARG A 347 2.10 23.56 11.86
C ARG A 347 2.11 23.35 10.35
N TRP A 348 3.08 23.98 9.67
CA TRP A 348 3.37 23.76 8.27
C TRP A 348 4.59 22.85 8.21
N PRO A 349 4.50 21.65 7.61
CA PRO A 349 5.65 20.76 7.59
C PRO A 349 6.84 21.39 6.84
N TYR A 350 6.58 22.39 5.98
CA TYR A 350 7.59 23.09 5.19
C TYR A 350 7.24 24.57 5.03
N SER A 351 8.12 25.46 5.49
CA SER A 351 7.95 26.91 5.27
C SER A 351 8.46 27.29 3.89
N ARG A 352 7.77 28.21 3.21
CA ARG A 352 8.20 28.76 1.92
C ARG A 352 8.39 30.26 2.04
N VAL A 353 9.51 30.74 1.52
CA VAL A 353 9.81 32.17 1.37
C VAL A 353 10.29 32.45 -0.05
N ILE A 354 10.11 33.67 -0.52
CA ILE A 354 10.77 34.17 -1.72
C ILE A 354 11.94 35.07 -1.30
N PRO A 355 12.94 35.30 -2.16
CA PRO A 355 13.99 36.29 -1.88
C PRO A 355 13.39 37.65 -1.48
N GLY A 356 13.89 38.24 -0.40
CA GLY A 356 13.34 39.47 0.22
C GLY A 356 12.01 39.30 0.96
N GLY A 357 11.39 38.12 0.89
CA GLY A 357 10.14 37.78 1.54
C GLY A 357 10.31 37.33 3.00
N SER A 358 9.18 37.25 3.70
CA SER A 358 9.12 36.75 5.07
C SER A 358 7.95 35.81 5.26
N SER A 359 8.10 34.85 6.19
CA SER A 359 7.03 33.93 6.58
C SER A 359 7.02 33.78 8.11
N THR A 360 5.83 33.60 8.68
CA THR A 360 5.67 33.25 10.09
C THR A 360 5.68 31.72 10.21
N LEU A 361 6.59 31.21 11.03
CA LEU A 361 6.76 29.81 11.33
C LEU A 361 6.23 29.52 12.74
N PRO A 362 5.05 28.88 12.87
CA PRO A 362 4.53 28.48 14.18
C PRO A 362 5.31 27.27 14.68
N LEU A 363 5.95 27.41 15.84
CA LEU A 363 6.70 26.36 16.51
C LEU A 363 5.92 25.88 17.72
N ILE A 364 5.55 24.61 17.69
CA ILE A 364 4.80 23.94 18.73
C ILE A 364 5.79 23.08 19.51
N VAL A 365 5.89 23.32 20.80
CA VAL A 365 6.70 22.52 21.73
C VAL A 365 5.77 21.57 22.48
N LEU A 366 6.00 20.27 22.28
CA LEU A 366 5.29 19.21 22.96
C LEU A 366 6.19 18.66 24.06
N SER A 367 5.82 18.88 25.32
CA SER A 367 6.59 18.35 26.44
C SER A 367 6.29 16.88 26.69
N SER A 368 7.34 16.13 26.99
CA SER A 368 7.24 14.75 27.47
C SER A 368 7.40 14.64 28.98
N ILE A 369 7.78 15.73 29.64
CA ILE A 369 7.95 15.82 31.10
C ILE A 369 6.58 16.08 31.75
N GLU A 370 6.38 15.45 32.90
CA GLU A 370 5.15 15.62 33.66
C GLU A 370 5.13 16.90 34.48
N ASP A 371 6.26 17.36 35.00
CA ASP A 371 6.35 18.58 35.79
C ASP A 371 6.30 19.86 34.94
N GLU A 372 5.86 20.96 35.56
CA GLU A 372 5.95 22.29 34.97
C GLU A 372 7.40 22.77 35.00
N CYS A 373 7.90 23.26 33.85
CA CYS A 373 9.23 23.81 33.76
C CYS A 373 9.29 25.03 32.82
N SER A 374 10.16 25.97 33.15
CA SER A 374 10.56 27.01 32.20
C SER A 374 11.70 26.48 31.34
N ALA A 375 11.62 26.77 30.05
CA ALA A 375 12.59 26.30 29.07
C ALA A 375 12.97 27.42 28.10
N ILE A 376 14.14 27.27 27.51
CA ILE A 376 14.68 28.18 26.50
C ILE A 376 14.67 27.47 25.16
N LEU A 377 13.87 27.98 24.21
CA LEU A 377 13.92 27.61 22.81
C LEU A 377 14.99 28.45 22.10
N ASN A 378 16.02 27.79 21.58
CA ASN A 378 17.06 28.40 20.75
C ASN A 378 16.86 28.01 19.29
N LEU A 379 16.92 29.01 18.40
CA LEU A 379 16.77 28.87 16.95
C LEU A 379 18.03 29.39 16.26
N GLU A 380 18.64 28.52 15.45
CA GLU A 380 19.83 28.84 14.68
C GLU A 380 19.58 28.58 13.19
N SER A 381 19.95 29.55 12.34
CA SER A 381 19.92 29.36 10.88
C SER A 381 21.19 28.64 10.43
N ASN A 382 21.08 27.75 9.45
CA ASN A 382 22.24 27.19 8.77
C ASN A 382 22.96 28.18 7.84
N HIS A 383 22.36 29.35 7.56
CA HIS A 383 22.91 30.34 6.63
C HIS A 383 22.59 31.78 7.02
N SER A 384 23.51 32.70 6.73
CA SER A 384 23.36 34.13 7.05
C SER A 384 22.22 34.83 6.29
N SER A 385 21.95 34.41 5.05
CA SER A 385 20.87 34.94 4.19
C SER A 385 19.45 34.64 4.70
N LEU A 386 19.31 33.82 5.74
CA LEU A 386 18.03 33.56 6.39
C LEU A 386 18.09 34.08 7.83
N LYS A 387 17.35 35.17 8.08
CA LYS A 387 17.23 35.80 9.39
C LYS A 387 16.01 35.25 10.13
N ILE A 388 16.14 35.12 11.44
CA ILE A 388 15.12 34.56 12.32
C ILE A 388 14.94 35.48 13.51
N GLU A 389 13.70 35.83 13.84
CA GLU A 389 13.34 36.64 14.99
C GLU A 389 12.10 36.07 15.70
N PRO A 390 12.15 35.84 17.03
CA PRO A 390 13.34 35.86 17.89
C PRO A 390 14.26 34.63 17.67
N ARG A 391 15.56 34.76 17.97
CA ARG A 391 16.50 33.61 17.97
C ARG A 391 16.46 32.80 19.27
N LYS A 392 15.95 33.41 20.34
CA LYS A 392 15.87 32.82 21.67
C LYS A 392 14.58 33.27 22.31
N THR A 393 13.82 32.32 22.83
CA THR A 393 12.54 32.58 23.49
C THR A 393 12.43 31.74 24.74
N GLU A 394 12.05 32.39 25.83
CA GLU A 394 11.65 31.71 27.05
C GLU A 394 10.20 31.23 26.88
N ILE A 395 9.97 29.96 27.18
CA ILE A 395 8.67 29.32 27.10
C ILE A 395 8.36 28.64 28.43
N ASP A 396 7.14 28.85 28.91
CA ASP A 396 6.61 28.08 30.02
C ASP A 396 5.95 26.82 29.47
N ILE A 397 6.40 25.68 29.97
CA ILE A 397 5.87 24.38 29.63
C ILE A 397 4.96 23.93 30.77
N SER A 398 3.66 23.91 30.50
CA SER A 398 2.66 23.38 31.44
C SER A 398 2.74 21.85 31.53
N ARG A 399 2.18 21.31 32.61
CA ARG A 399 2.12 19.87 32.92
C ARG A 399 1.66 19.05 31.70
N ALA A 400 2.53 18.19 31.13
CA ALA A 400 2.25 17.41 29.92
C ALA A 400 1.59 18.24 28.78
N GLY A 401 1.98 19.51 28.70
CA GLY A 401 1.29 20.53 27.93
C GLY A 401 1.88 20.81 26.56
N ILE A 402 1.12 21.59 25.79
CA ILE A 402 1.53 22.18 24.52
C ILE A 402 1.93 23.62 24.81
N SER A 403 3.18 23.96 24.50
CA SER A 403 3.67 25.34 24.48
C SER A 403 4.12 25.69 23.06
N GLY A 404 4.67 26.88 22.85
CA GLY A 404 5.15 27.27 21.55
C GLY A 404 5.38 28.76 21.40
N THR A 405 5.88 29.12 20.23
CA THR A 405 6.08 30.51 19.85
C THR A 405 6.03 30.63 18.32
N ASP A 406 5.86 31.85 17.83
CA ASP A 406 6.00 32.15 16.42
C ASP A 406 7.39 32.72 16.15
N ALA A 407 8.09 32.15 15.17
CA ALA A 407 9.32 32.70 14.65
C ALA A 407 9.08 33.34 13.28
N ILE A 408 9.57 34.55 13.05
CA ILE A 408 9.54 35.18 11.74
C ILE A 408 10.84 34.82 11.03
N VAL A 409 10.73 34.14 9.89
CA VAL A 409 11.86 33.88 8.99
C VAL A 409 11.85 34.89 7.85
N ARG A 410 12.99 35.52 7.57
CA ARG A 410 13.16 36.50 6.49
C ARG A 410 14.34 36.09 5.62
N ALA A 411 14.09 35.95 4.31
CA ALA A 411 15.16 35.76 3.34
C ALA A 411 15.69 37.11 2.89
N ASP A 412 17.01 37.25 2.75
CA ASP A 412 17.61 38.42 2.12
C ASP A 412 17.18 38.53 0.65
N TYR A 413 17.27 39.73 0.06
CA TYR A 413 16.85 39.97 -1.33
C TYR A 413 17.68 39.20 -2.37
N ASP A 414 18.92 38.88 -2.04
CA ASP A 414 19.87 38.11 -2.84
C ASP A 414 19.97 36.64 -2.39
N ALA A 415 19.05 36.17 -1.55
CA ALA A 415 19.02 34.78 -1.12
C ALA A 415 18.86 33.84 -2.33
N GLU A 416 19.77 32.87 -2.45
CA GLU A 416 19.70 31.87 -3.50
C GLU A 416 18.40 31.06 -3.41
N PRO A 417 17.78 30.69 -4.54
CA PRO A 417 16.62 29.82 -4.57
C PRO A 417 17.01 28.37 -4.25
N LYS A 418 17.15 28.08 -2.95
CA LYS A 418 17.52 26.77 -2.40
C LYS A 418 16.80 26.47 -1.08
N GLU A 419 17.04 25.27 -0.58
CA GLU A 419 16.69 24.91 0.79
C GLU A 419 17.62 25.63 1.77
N TYR A 420 17.01 26.18 2.82
CA TYR A 420 17.63 26.61 4.06
C TYR A 420 17.02 25.79 5.20
N SER A 421 17.65 25.81 6.38
CA SER A 421 17.13 25.08 7.53
C SER A 421 17.37 25.84 8.83
N LEU A 422 16.44 25.70 9.76
CA LEU A 422 16.62 26.11 11.14
C LEU A 422 16.97 24.90 12.00
N THR A 423 17.86 25.06 12.96
CA THR A 423 18.04 24.10 14.05
C THR A 423 17.38 24.66 15.29
N ALA A 424 16.41 23.92 15.83
CA ALA A 424 15.71 24.27 17.05
C ALA A 424 16.14 23.35 18.20
N LYS A 425 16.52 23.94 19.33
CA LYS A 425 16.91 23.21 20.55
C LYS A 425 16.17 23.76 21.75
N ILE A 426 15.74 22.89 22.66
CA ILE A 426 15.17 23.27 23.94
C ILE A 426 16.17 22.94 25.03
N LYS A 427 16.47 23.93 25.87
CA LYS A 427 17.23 23.76 27.10
C LYS A 427 16.29 23.98 28.29
N MET A 428 16.23 23.03 29.20
CA MET A 428 15.40 23.13 30.40
C MET A 428 16.27 23.36 31.63
N ASP A 429 15.80 24.22 32.54
CA ASP A 429 16.49 24.49 33.81
C ASP A 429 16.29 23.36 34.83
N GLU A 430 17.21 23.26 35.80
CA GLU A 430 17.49 22.14 36.72
C GLU A 430 16.38 21.76 37.74
N LYS A 431 15.09 21.88 37.41
CA LYS A 431 13.99 21.56 38.34
C LYS A 431 13.54 20.08 38.36
N LEU A 432 14.32 19.15 37.79
CA LEU A 432 13.97 17.72 37.68
C LEU A 432 14.74 16.78 38.64
N GLY A 433 15.10 17.26 39.83
CA GLY A 433 15.39 16.39 40.98
C GLY A 433 16.82 15.82 41.14
N GLU A 434 17.78 16.08 40.25
CA GLU A 434 19.19 15.69 40.44
C GLU A 434 20.14 16.87 40.16
N GLN A 435 21.20 17.04 40.97
CA GLN A 435 22.24 18.04 40.75
C GLN A 435 23.08 17.65 39.52
N GLY A 436 22.95 18.39 38.42
CA GLY A 436 23.69 18.15 37.18
C GLY A 436 23.43 19.25 36.14
N PRO A 437 24.25 19.35 35.08
CA PRO A 437 24.09 20.36 34.04
C PRO A 437 22.70 20.25 33.37
N GLY A 438 22.02 21.38 33.17
CA GLY A 438 20.69 21.43 32.55
C GLY A 438 20.55 20.60 31.26
N ILE A 439 19.37 20.00 31.06
CA ILE A 439 19.12 19.02 30.01
C ILE A 439 18.78 19.73 28.69
N GLU A 440 19.43 19.31 27.60
CA GLU A 440 19.21 19.85 26.25
C GLU A 440 18.66 18.77 25.31
N THR A 441 17.67 19.13 24.50
CA THR A 441 17.17 18.27 23.42
C THR A 441 18.20 18.11 22.31
N ARG A 442 17.99 17.14 21.43
CA ARG A 442 18.64 17.17 20.11
C ARG A 442 18.29 18.45 19.34
N GLY A 443 19.10 18.77 18.34
CA GLY A 443 18.75 19.79 17.36
C GLY A 443 17.67 19.27 16.40
N PHE A 444 16.49 19.88 16.42
CA PHE A 444 15.42 19.60 15.48
C PHE A 444 15.59 20.48 14.24
N LYS A 445 15.88 19.87 13.09
CA LYS A 445 16.01 20.61 11.83
C LYS A 445 14.62 20.92 11.26
N ILE A 446 14.40 22.17 10.86
CA ILE A 446 13.15 22.65 10.27
C ILE A 446 13.45 23.26 8.89
N PRO A 447 12.93 22.70 7.79
CA PRO A 447 13.20 23.20 6.45
C PRO A 447 12.47 24.51 6.14
N VAL A 448 13.21 25.42 5.50
CA VAL A 448 12.71 26.67 4.93
C VAL A 448 13.12 26.72 3.46
N PHE A 449 12.17 26.48 2.56
CA PHE A 449 12.43 26.52 1.12
C PHE A 449 12.35 27.95 0.62
N CYS A 450 13.48 28.50 0.19
CA CYS A 450 13.55 29.78 -0.51
C CYS A 450 13.54 29.52 -2.01
N GLY A 451 12.60 30.10 -2.76
CA GLY A 451 12.68 29.99 -4.22
C GLY A 451 11.52 30.60 -4.98
N GLU A 452 11.80 31.02 -6.21
CA GLU A 452 10.79 31.33 -7.21
C GLU A 452 10.13 30.03 -7.71
N SER A 453 8.85 30.15 -8.09
CA SER A 453 7.77 29.14 -8.02
C SER A 453 7.98 27.73 -8.61
N GLY A 454 9.17 27.33 -9.08
CA GLY A 454 9.42 25.99 -9.60
C GLY A 454 10.83 25.40 -9.53
N ILE A 455 11.81 26.03 -8.88
CA ILE A 455 13.12 25.38 -8.66
C ILE A 455 12.98 24.25 -7.63
N VAL A 456 13.51 23.08 -7.98
CA VAL A 456 13.47 21.89 -7.12
C VAL A 456 14.56 21.99 -6.06
N SER A 457 14.18 21.78 -4.81
CA SER A 457 15.08 21.74 -3.66
C SER A 457 14.85 20.48 -2.84
N THR A 458 15.88 20.02 -2.13
CA THR A 458 15.87 18.79 -1.35
C THR A 458 16.28 19.07 0.09
N PHE A 459 15.70 18.36 1.05
CA PHE A 459 16.02 18.44 2.48
C PHE A 459 16.05 17.03 3.07
N GLU A 460 17.06 16.72 3.88
CA GLU A 460 17.10 15.48 4.65
C GLU A 460 16.33 15.65 5.97
N ASP A 461 15.21 14.95 6.09
CA ASP A 461 14.44 14.83 7.32
C ASP A 461 14.92 13.60 8.10
N GLU A 462 15.95 13.79 8.92
CA GLU A 462 16.52 12.75 9.79
C GLU A 462 15.47 12.12 10.72
N ARG A 463 14.45 12.88 11.11
CA ARG A 463 13.41 12.43 12.05
C ARG A 463 12.49 11.41 11.39
N ASN A 464 12.02 11.72 10.19
CA ASN A 464 11.15 10.82 9.43
C ASN A 464 11.94 9.81 8.58
N LYS A 465 13.27 9.93 8.53
CA LYS A 465 14.17 9.17 7.65
C LYS A 465 13.74 9.29 6.18
N ASP A 466 13.47 10.51 5.76
CA ASP A 466 12.98 10.85 4.42
C ASP A 466 13.87 11.91 3.78
N ILE A 467 14.06 11.83 2.46
CA ILE A 467 14.51 12.96 1.65
C ILE A 467 13.27 13.67 1.14
N VAL A 468 13.06 14.90 1.60
CA VAL A 468 11.97 15.76 1.16
C VAL A 468 12.40 16.51 -0.09
N ILE A 469 11.54 16.52 -1.10
CA ILE A 469 11.73 17.23 -2.36
C ILE A 469 10.59 18.23 -2.55
N ASN A 470 10.93 19.49 -2.74
CA ASN A 470 9.96 20.56 -2.94
C ASN A 470 10.01 21.03 -4.41
N GLY A 471 8.90 20.81 -5.14
CA GLY A 471 8.74 21.21 -6.54
C GLY A 471 7.73 22.35 -6.74
N VAL A 472 7.41 22.62 -8.01
CA VAL A 472 6.53 23.73 -8.45
C VAL A 472 5.10 23.61 -7.89
N ASN A 473 4.47 22.45 -8.07
CA ASN A 473 3.08 22.15 -7.73
C ASN A 473 2.94 20.82 -6.96
N TYR A 474 4.06 20.22 -6.58
CA TYR A 474 4.11 18.97 -5.83
C TYR A 474 5.13 19.07 -4.72
N GLN A 475 4.96 18.17 -3.77
CA GLN A 475 5.98 17.80 -2.82
C GLN A 475 6.16 16.30 -2.89
N ALA A 476 7.41 15.85 -2.90
CA ALA A 476 7.72 14.44 -2.80
C ALA A 476 8.53 14.13 -1.55
N THR A 477 8.43 12.90 -1.07
CA THR A 477 9.40 12.32 -0.14
C THR A 477 9.92 11.02 -0.71
N MET A 478 11.20 10.74 -0.47
CA MET A 478 11.80 9.45 -0.76
C MET A 478 12.33 8.87 0.55
N SER A 479 11.69 7.81 1.04
CA SER A 479 12.08 7.19 2.31
C SER A 479 13.41 6.48 2.20
N ILE A 480 14.28 6.69 3.18
CA ILE A 480 15.54 5.96 3.36
C ILE A 480 15.23 4.45 3.51
N GLU A 481 14.19 4.11 4.26
CA GLU A 481 13.68 2.74 4.34
C GLU A 481 12.94 2.37 3.04
N GLY A 482 13.44 1.36 2.33
CA GLY A 482 12.77 0.78 1.16
C GLY A 482 12.72 1.63 -0.10
N ALA A 483 13.39 2.80 -0.14
CA ALA A 483 13.38 3.73 -1.27
C ALA A 483 11.96 4.17 -1.71
N MET A 484 11.01 4.25 -0.78
CA MET A 484 9.61 4.55 -1.14
C MET A 484 9.45 6.03 -1.54
N LEU A 485 9.17 6.26 -2.82
CA LEU A 485 8.79 7.56 -3.36
C LEU A 485 7.31 7.82 -3.09
N ARG A 486 6.99 8.99 -2.51
CA ARG A 486 5.62 9.48 -2.35
C ARG A 486 5.54 10.88 -2.92
N ILE A 487 4.60 11.14 -3.83
CA ILE A 487 4.38 12.44 -4.45
C ILE A 487 2.99 12.91 -4.06
N ARG A 488 2.87 14.16 -3.60
CA ARG A 488 1.63 14.78 -3.13
C ARG A 488 1.43 16.15 -3.77
N ASP A 489 0.18 16.53 -3.93
CA ASP A 489 -0.22 17.89 -4.30
C ASP A 489 -0.08 18.83 -3.09
N ILE A 490 0.49 20.01 -3.30
CA ILE A 490 0.71 21.02 -2.26
C ILE A 490 -0.52 21.90 -2.02
N TYR A 491 -1.43 21.98 -2.99
CA TYR A 491 -2.63 22.81 -2.91
C TYR A 491 -3.82 22.03 -2.32
N ASN A 492 -3.76 20.70 -2.38
CA ASN A 492 -4.82 19.84 -1.88
C ASN A 492 -4.35 19.04 -0.65
N ARG A 493 -4.90 19.37 0.53
CA ARG A 493 -4.51 18.76 1.82
C ARG A 493 -4.66 17.24 1.88
N SER A 494 -5.44 16.61 0.99
CA SER A 494 -5.65 15.16 0.93
C SER A 494 -5.03 14.47 -0.29
N GLY A 495 -4.37 15.20 -1.20
CA GLY A 495 -4.04 14.69 -2.54
C GLY A 495 -2.73 13.92 -2.64
N SER A 496 -2.73 12.61 -2.37
CA SER A 496 -1.66 11.75 -2.87
C SER A 496 -1.73 11.63 -4.40
N LEU A 497 -0.62 11.91 -5.07
CA LEU A 497 -0.51 11.82 -6.53
C LEU A 497 0.04 10.46 -6.93
N PHE A 498 1.22 10.09 -6.43
CA PHE A 498 1.84 8.82 -6.79
C PHE A 498 2.59 8.24 -5.59
N HIS A 499 2.68 6.92 -5.59
CA HIS A 499 3.64 6.19 -4.78
C HIS A 499 4.45 5.32 -5.73
N ALA A 500 5.73 5.12 -5.47
CA ALA A 500 6.54 4.16 -6.21
C ALA A 500 7.54 3.48 -5.27
N ARG A 501 7.78 2.19 -5.48
CA ARG A 501 8.84 1.43 -4.83
C ARG A 501 9.29 0.27 -5.70
N SER A 502 10.58 -0.06 -5.64
CA SER A 502 11.15 -1.22 -6.31
C SER A 502 10.92 -2.49 -5.48
N GLN A 503 10.77 -3.63 -6.17
CA GLN A 503 10.78 -4.97 -5.59
C GLN A 503 11.60 -5.90 -6.48
N VAL A 504 12.47 -6.69 -5.85
CA VAL A 504 13.35 -7.62 -6.56
C VAL A 504 12.79 -9.03 -6.41
N GLY A 505 12.81 -9.81 -7.48
CA GLY A 505 12.36 -11.20 -7.46
C GLY A 505 12.87 -11.97 -8.67
N PRO A 506 12.19 -13.07 -9.06
CA PRO A 506 11.50 -13.93 -8.12
C PRO A 506 12.48 -14.43 -7.01
N PRO A 507 11.96 -14.77 -5.83
CA PRO A 507 10.56 -14.64 -5.43
C PRO A 507 10.11 -13.17 -5.23
N PHE A 508 8.83 -12.88 -5.41
CA PHE A 508 8.25 -11.56 -5.11
C PHE A 508 7.30 -11.67 -3.92
N GLY A 509 7.32 -10.71 -2.99
CA GLY A 509 6.37 -10.72 -1.87
C GLY A 509 6.88 -10.03 -0.60
N MET A 510 6.87 -10.76 0.51
CA MET A 510 7.45 -10.37 1.80
C MET A 510 8.98 -10.39 1.73
N ASP A 511 9.52 -9.54 0.86
CA ASP A 511 10.94 -9.40 0.58
C ASP A 511 11.58 -8.44 1.61
N PRO A 512 12.61 -8.85 2.37
CA PRO A 512 13.32 -7.98 3.31
C PRO A 512 13.88 -6.71 2.64
N PHE A 513 14.22 -6.76 1.35
CA PHE A 513 14.68 -5.59 0.62
C PHE A 513 13.65 -4.45 0.65
N ARG A 514 12.35 -4.75 0.75
CA ARG A 514 11.28 -3.74 0.89
C ARG A 514 11.47 -2.82 2.10
N TYR A 515 12.13 -3.29 3.15
CA TYR A 515 12.32 -2.57 4.42
C TYR A 515 13.78 -2.28 4.74
N ALA A 516 14.71 -2.74 3.89
CA ALA A 516 16.12 -2.41 4.05
C ALA A 516 16.35 -0.90 3.91
N GLU A 517 17.26 -0.36 4.72
CA GLU A 517 17.68 1.04 4.60
C GLU A 517 18.50 1.27 3.32
N ARG A 518 18.64 2.54 2.93
CA ARG A 518 19.29 2.97 1.70
C ARG A 518 20.27 4.09 1.97
N ASP A 519 21.43 4.02 1.35
CA ASP A 519 22.33 5.16 1.24
C ASP A 519 21.77 6.11 0.19
N PHE A 520 21.66 7.40 0.52
CA PHE A 520 21.13 8.38 -0.42
C PHE A 520 22.20 9.35 -0.92
N SER A 521 21.98 9.91 -2.11
CA SER A 521 22.76 11.04 -2.62
C SER A 521 21.88 11.97 -3.46
N THR A 522 22.25 13.25 -3.50
CA THR A 522 21.56 14.25 -4.33
C THR A 522 22.54 14.90 -5.30
N LYS A 523 22.14 15.05 -6.56
CA LYS A 523 22.92 15.71 -7.61
C LYS A 523 22.08 16.78 -8.29
N LYS A 524 22.53 18.03 -8.19
CA LYS A 524 21.91 19.19 -8.86
C LYS A 524 22.45 19.33 -10.28
N SER A 525 21.59 19.78 -11.19
CA SER A 525 21.90 20.12 -12.58
C SER A 525 21.07 21.34 -12.99
N ASP A 526 21.38 21.96 -14.12
CA ASP A 526 20.65 23.15 -14.61
C ASP A 526 19.15 22.86 -14.88
N ASN A 527 18.80 21.61 -15.17
CA ASN A 527 17.44 21.20 -15.53
C ASN A 527 16.66 20.56 -14.38
N GLY A 528 17.28 20.28 -13.23
CA GLY A 528 16.62 19.54 -12.16
C GLY A 528 17.56 18.92 -11.13
N VAL A 529 16.97 18.13 -10.24
CA VAL A 529 17.69 17.42 -9.17
C VAL A 529 17.48 15.92 -9.30
N THR A 530 18.56 15.15 -9.24
CA THR A 530 18.51 13.70 -9.09
C THR A 530 18.67 13.33 -7.62
N VAL A 531 17.78 12.49 -7.10
CA VAL A 531 17.94 11.81 -5.82
C VAL A 531 18.13 10.32 -6.11
N SER A 532 19.21 9.73 -5.61
CA SER A 532 19.50 8.30 -5.72
C SER A 532 19.42 7.64 -4.35
N MET A 533 18.68 6.53 -4.23
CA MET A 533 18.67 5.60 -3.09
C MET A 533 19.38 4.31 -3.49
N VAL A 534 20.46 3.95 -2.81
CA VAL A 534 21.26 2.75 -3.07
C VAL A 534 21.12 1.77 -1.91
N GLY A 535 20.84 0.51 -2.19
CA GLY A 535 20.77 -0.55 -1.19
C GLY A 535 21.33 -1.87 -1.70
N LYS A 536 21.87 -2.67 -0.78
CA LYS A 536 22.23 -4.07 -1.05
C LYS A 536 21.04 -4.95 -0.73
N HIS A 537 20.77 -5.92 -1.60
CA HIS A 537 19.76 -6.94 -1.32
C HIS A 537 20.27 -7.84 -0.19
N PRO A 538 19.49 -8.09 0.89
CA PRO A 538 19.96 -8.87 2.04
C PRO A 538 20.42 -10.29 1.69
N GLU A 539 19.65 -10.97 0.84
CA GLU A 539 19.90 -12.38 0.50
C GLU A 539 20.60 -12.63 -0.84
N ARG A 540 20.83 -11.58 -1.64
CA ARG A 540 21.32 -11.72 -3.03
C ARG A 540 22.49 -10.77 -3.24
N PRO A 541 23.52 -11.13 -4.01
CA PRO A 541 24.66 -10.26 -4.26
C PRO A 541 24.32 -9.20 -5.32
N LEU A 542 23.24 -8.46 -5.08
CA LEU A 542 22.70 -7.42 -5.94
C LEU A 542 22.71 -6.09 -5.19
N LYS A 543 23.21 -5.06 -5.85
CA LYS A 543 23.06 -3.67 -5.42
C LYS A 543 22.02 -3.01 -6.32
N ILE A 544 21.08 -2.30 -5.71
CA ILE A 544 19.96 -1.67 -6.39
C ILE A 544 20.02 -0.17 -6.13
N GLU A 545 19.91 0.63 -7.18
CA GLU A 545 19.82 2.09 -7.13
C GLU A 545 18.48 2.54 -7.71
N ASP A 546 17.60 3.07 -6.86
CA ASP A 546 16.41 3.82 -7.26
C ASP A 546 16.84 5.28 -7.52
N ARG A 547 16.82 5.70 -8.79
CA ARG A 547 17.22 7.03 -9.24
C ARG A 547 16.01 7.82 -9.70
N VAL A 548 15.73 8.93 -9.03
CA VAL A 548 14.59 9.80 -9.32
C VAL A 548 15.07 11.18 -9.73
N PHE A 549 14.71 11.60 -10.94
CA PHE A 549 15.02 12.93 -11.44
C PHE A 549 13.77 13.81 -11.42
N PHE A 550 13.90 14.96 -10.78
CA PHE A 550 12.86 15.96 -10.59
C PHE A 550 13.20 17.19 -11.43
N GLU A 551 12.41 17.44 -12.48
CA GLU A 551 12.64 18.54 -13.41
C GLU A 551 12.27 19.90 -12.79
N HIS A 552 13.12 20.91 -13.02
CA HIS A 552 12.82 22.28 -12.61
C HIS A 552 11.65 22.85 -13.41
N LYS A 553 10.81 23.65 -12.73
CA LYS A 553 9.67 24.39 -13.31
C LYS A 553 8.67 23.50 -14.04
N SER A 554 8.63 22.21 -13.72
CA SER A 554 7.85 21.19 -14.38
C SER A 554 7.23 20.23 -13.36
N GLY A 555 6.12 19.60 -13.74
CA GLY A 555 5.48 18.51 -13.01
C GLY A 555 5.99 17.12 -13.42
N LEU A 556 7.04 17.05 -14.23
CA LEU A 556 7.59 15.81 -14.77
C LEU A 556 8.69 15.25 -13.85
N ILE A 557 8.55 13.98 -13.50
CA ILE A 557 9.47 13.27 -12.61
C ILE A 557 9.78 11.92 -13.24
N SER A 558 11.05 11.58 -13.46
CA SER A 558 11.43 10.24 -13.97
C SER A 558 11.93 9.35 -12.85
N HIS A 559 11.53 8.08 -12.85
CA HIS A 559 12.00 7.04 -11.93
C HIS A 559 12.70 5.94 -12.74
N GLU A 560 13.93 5.63 -12.36
CA GLU A 560 14.74 4.56 -12.93
C GLU A 560 15.24 3.65 -11.81
N VAL A 561 15.31 2.36 -12.08
CA VAL A 561 15.96 1.39 -11.18
C VAL A 561 17.11 0.75 -11.92
N TRP A 562 18.29 0.89 -11.33
CA TRP A 562 19.53 0.28 -11.79
C TRP A 562 19.91 -0.86 -10.86
N VAL A 563 20.42 -1.95 -11.43
CA VAL A 563 20.85 -3.13 -10.66
C VAL A 563 22.26 -3.50 -11.07
N THR A 564 23.13 -3.66 -10.08
CA THR A 564 24.49 -4.17 -10.23
C THR A 564 24.59 -5.55 -9.61
N ASN A 565 25.11 -6.54 -10.34
CA ASN A 565 25.51 -7.82 -9.77
C ASN A 565 26.91 -7.68 -9.16
N GLU A 566 27.00 -7.68 -7.82
CA GLU A 566 28.27 -7.61 -7.08
C GLU A 566 28.85 -8.99 -6.75
N GLY A 567 28.17 -10.06 -7.14
CA GLY A 567 28.61 -11.43 -6.93
C GLY A 567 29.55 -11.95 -8.02
N GLU A 568 30.13 -13.12 -7.76
CA GLU A 568 31.06 -13.79 -8.68
C GLU A 568 30.36 -14.64 -9.75
N THR A 569 29.05 -14.86 -9.61
CA THR A 569 28.25 -15.72 -10.49
C THR A 569 27.13 -14.94 -11.16
N LYS A 570 26.56 -15.50 -12.24
CA LYS A 570 25.40 -14.90 -12.91
C LYS A 570 24.19 -14.89 -11.98
N GLN A 571 23.52 -13.75 -11.88
CA GLN A 571 22.32 -13.60 -11.07
C GLN A 571 21.07 -13.49 -11.95
N LYS A 572 20.12 -14.39 -11.71
CA LYS A 572 18.77 -14.38 -12.29
C LYS A 572 17.89 -13.45 -11.46
N MET A 573 17.34 -12.40 -12.05
CA MET A 573 16.44 -11.50 -11.33
C MET A 573 15.39 -10.88 -12.24
N GLN A 574 14.30 -10.43 -11.63
CA GLN A 574 13.20 -9.71 -12.26
C GLN A 574 12.84 -8.54 -11.34
N LEU A 575 12.46 -7.41 -11.93
CA LEU A 575 12.08 -6.20 -11.19
C LEU A 575 10.58 -5.98 -11.29
N ARG A 576 9.96 -5.56 -10.19
CA ARG A 576 8.65 -4.88 -10.19
C ARG A 576 8.81 -3.48 -9.64
N VAL A 577 8.18 -2.51 -10.29
CA VAL A 577 7.97 -1.16 -9.73
C VAL A 577 6.50 -1.07 -9.33
N TYR A 578 6.27 -1.10 -8.02
CA TYR A 578 4.94 -1.00 -7.47
C TYR A 578 4.56 0.48 -7.40
N CYS A 579 3.76 0.96 -8.35
CA CYS A 579 3.14 2.28 -8.30
C CYS A 579 1.72 2.19 -7.75
N GLY A 580 1.48 2.72 -6.55
CA GLY A 580 0.12 2.86 -6.02
C GLY A 580 0.03 2.89 -4.50
N SER A 581 -1.08 3.41 -3.96
CA SER A 581 -1.43 3.34 -2.53
C SER A 581 -2.16 2.04 -2.20
N GLN A 582 -2.16 1.60 -0.93
CA GLN A 582 -2.97 0.45 -0.51
C GLN A 582 -4.47 0.77 -0.31
N GLY A 583 -4.86 2.05 -0.43
CA GLY A 583 -6.24 2.48 -0.26
C GLY A 583 -7.02 2.49 -1.57
N ILE A 584 -8.34 2.39 -1.46
CA ILE A 584 -9.27 2.68 -2.56
C ILE A 584 -9.51 4.19 -2.55
N ASP A 585 -9.28 4.87 -3.69
CA ASP A 585 -9.58 6.30 -3.79
C ASP A 585 -11.07 6.50 -4.06
N LEU A 586 -11.78 7.03 -3.05
CA LEU A 586 -13.22 7.25 -3.11
C LEU A 586 -13.63 8.58 -3.79
N SER A 587 -12.67 9.30 -4.37
CA SER A 587 -12.92 10.61 -4.98
C SER A 587 -13.63 10.47 -6.33
N PRO A 588 -14.53 11.41 -6.69
CA PRO A 588 -15.10 11.46 -8.03
C PRO A 588 -14.02 11.80 -9.06
N GLY A 589 -14.07 11.13 -10.21
CA GLY A 589 -13.11 11.32 -11.30
C GLY A 589 -13.13 10.14 -12.25
N ASN A 590 -12.18 10.13 -13.19
CA ASN A 590 -12.04 9.06 -14.17
C ASN A 590 -10.57 8.65 -14.33
N VAL A 591 -10.36 7.40 -14.74
CA VAL A 591 -9.12 6.89 -15.29
C VAL A 591 -9.29 6.63 -16.78
N ILE A 592 -8.22 6.85 -17.53
CA ILE A 592 -8.17 6.71 -18.98
C ILE A 592 -6.96 5.85 -19.32
N VAL A 593 -7.19 4.75 -20.03
CA VAL A 593 -6.18 3.75 -20.38
C VAL A 593 -6.30 3.38 -21.87
N PRO A 594 -5.20 3.39 -22.63
CA PRO A 594 -5.15 2.98 -24.03
C PRO A 594 -5.07 1.44 -24.14
N LEU A 595 -6.22 0.77 -24.22
CA LEU A 595 -6.27 -0.66 -24.52
C LEU A 595 -6.14 -0.92 -26.02
N LYS A 596 -5.89 -2.18 -26.41
CA LYS A 596 -5.72 -2.59 -27.81
C LYS A 596 -6.91 -2.19 -28.69
N ASP A 597 -8.11 -2.27 -28.14
CA ASP A 597 -9.36 -2.01 -28.86
C ASP A 597 -9.81 -0.54 -28.78
N GLY A 598 -8.99 0.36 -28.23
CA GLY A 598 -9.28 1.80 -28.13
C GLY A 598 -8.98 2.41 -26.76
N ILE A 599 -9.20 3.72 -26.64
CA ILE A 599 -9.02 4.44 -25.38
C ILE A 599 -10.21 4.18 -24.48
N VAL A 600 -9.98 3.58 -23.32
CA VAL A 600 -11.03 3.27 -22.35
C VAL A 600 -11.03 4.29 -21.23
N LYS A 601 -12.19 4.89 -20.98
CA LYS A 601 -12.44 5.82 -19.87
C LYS A 601 -13.43 5.20 -18.91
N GLN A 602 -13.06 5.14 -17.63
CA GLN A 602 -13.92 4.60 -16.59
C GLN A 602 -13.89 5.49 -15.35
N ALA A 603 -15.00 5.53 -14.61
CA ALA A 603 -15.03 6.16 -13.30
C ALA A 603 -13.96 5.57 -12.36
N LEU A 604 -13.40 6.40 -11.50
CA LEU A 604 -12.59 5.92 -10.36
C LEU A 604 -13.44 4.97 -9.50
N MET A 605 -12.79 4.01 -8.82
CA MET A 605 -13.43 2.94 -8.03
C MET A 605 -14.21 1.87 -8.79
N HIS A 606 -14.18 1.85 -10.12
CA HIS A 606 -14.85 0.79 -10.84
C HIS A 606 -14.23 -0.57 -10.49
N ALA A 607 -14.97 -1.44 -9.80
CA ALA A 607 -14.44 -2.68 -9.19
C ALA A 607 -13.80 -3.65 -10.21
N LEU A 608 -14.23 -3.58 -11.47
CA LEU A 608 -13.67 -4.38 -12.56
C LEU A 608 -12.48 -3.72 -13.29
N PHE A 609 -12.07 -2.50 -12.89
CA PHE A 609 -10.97 -1.75 -13.52
C PHE A 609 -9.65 -1.90 -12.74
N THR A 610 -9.38 -3.10 -12.24
CA THR A 610 -8.17 -3.48 -11.50
C THR A 610 -7.75 -4.90 -11.89
N HIS A 611 -6.53 -5.30 -11.56
CA HIS A 611 -6.12 -6.70 -11.68
C HIS A 611 -6.90 -7.57 -10.66
N PRO A 612 -7.41 -8.77 -11.03
CA PRO A 612 -7.18 -9.50 -12.29
C PRO A 612 -8.19 -9.24 -13.42
N SER A 613 -9.16 -8.35 -13.24
CA SER A 613 -10.22 -8.08 -14.23
C SER A 613 -9.70 -7.41 -15.51
N VAL A 614 -8.76 -6.47 -15.39
CA VAL A 614 -8.06 -5.87 -16.54
C VAL A 614 -6.89 -6.77 -16.96
N PRO A 615 -6.72 -7.07 -18.26
CA PRO A 615 -5.59 -7.86 -18.75
C PRO A 615 -4.25 -7.29 -18.29
N SER A 616 -3.31 -8.17 -17.94
CA SER A 616 -1.97 -7.75 -17.50
C SER A 616 -0.88 -7.87 -18.54
N SER A 617 -1.20 -8.47 -19.70
CA SER A 617 -0.25 -8.56 -20.81
C SER A 617 -0.07 -7.17 -21.46
N PRO A 618 1.16 -6.74 -21.73
CA PRO A 618 1.42 -5.54 -22.53
C PRO A 618 0.73 -5.54 -23.89
N ASP A 619 0.52 -6.71 -24.51
CA ASP A 619 -0.16 -6.87 -25.81
C ASP A 619 -1.65 -6.43 -25.79
N ALA A 620 -2.23 -6.29 -24.59
CA ALA A 620 -3.59 -5.79 -24.40
C ALA A 620 -3.67 -4.25 -24.39
N PHE A 621 -2.52 -3.56 -24.44
CA PHE A 621 -2.41 -2.10 -24.45
C PHE A 621 -1.94 -1.64 -25.83
N SER A 622 -2.46 -0.50 -26.30
CA SER A 622 -2.03 0.11 -27.56
C SER A 622 -0.93 1.15 -27.35
N GLU A 623 -0.90 1.81 -26.19
CA GLU A 623 0.06 2.87 -25.86
C GLU A 623 0.53 2.79 -24.39
N GLY A 624 1.72 3.32 -24.08
CA GLY A 624 2.38 3.17 -22.79
C GLY A 624 2.09 4.30 -21.78
N TRP A 625 0.82 4.63 -21.57
CA TRP A 625 0.45 5.69 -20.63
C TRP A 625 -0.87 5.42 -19.93
N ILE A 626 -1.04 6.02 -18.76
CA ILE A 626 -2.28 6.02 -17.98
C ILE A 626 -2.53 7.44 -17.50
N ALA A 627 -3.75 7.93 -17.69
CA ALA A 627 -4.17 9.23 -17.20
C ALA A 627 -5.28 9.07 -16.16
N SER A 628 -5.32 9.97 -15.20
CA SER A 628 -6.45 10.10 -14.29
C SER A 628 -6.82 11.56 -14.11
N ASN A 629 -8.12 11.84 -14.09
CA ASN A 629 -8.66 13.16 -13.86
C ASN A 629 -9.48 13.13 -12.57
N LYS A 630 -9.10 14.00 -11.62
CA LYS A 630 -9.78 14.21 -10.34
C LYS A 630 -10.08 15.69 -10.18
N ARG A 631 -11.36 16.07 -10.18
CA ARG A 631 -11.80 17.47 -10.11
C ARG A 631 -11.16 18.31 -11.23
N GLU A 632 -10.20 19.18 -10.89
CA GLU A 632 -9.45 20.06 -11.81
C GLU A 632 -7.98 19.62 -11.99
N LEU A 633 -7.63 18.42 -11.52
CA LEU A 633 -6.28 17.90 -11.60
C LEU A 633 -6.24 16.67 -12.52
N THR A 634 -5.54 16.82 -13.65
CA THR A 634 -5.15 15.69 -14.49
C THR A 634 -3.72 15.30 -14.16
N LYS A 635 -3.48 14.01 -13.90
CA LYS A 635 -2.15 13.44 -13.64
C LYS A 635 -1.94 12.20 -14.49
N GLY A 636 -0.68 11.87 -14.79
CA GLY A 636 -0.34 10.77 -15.69
C GLY A 636 0.87 9.94 -15.26
N GLN A 637 0.88 8.69 -15.70
CA GLN A 637 2.01 7.78 -15.63
C GLN A 637 2.36 7.36 -17.06
N ILE A 638 3.64 7.42 -17.44
CA ILE A 638 4.08 7.00 -18.78
C ILE A 638 5.26 6.03 -18.68
N PHE A 639 5.32 5.07 -19.59
CA PHE A 639 6.31 4.00 -19.63
C PHE A 639 6.47 3.45 -21.06
N ASP A 640 7.55 2.70 -21.27
CA ASP A 640 7.80 1.98 -22.52
C ASP A 640 7.11 0.61 -22.49
N LEU A 641 6.17 0.39 -23.42
CA LEU A 641 5.43 -0.88 -23.52
C LEU A 641 6.34 -2.05 -23.90
N GLU A 642 7.37 -1.83 -24.72
CA GLU A 642 8.26 -2.89 -25.18
C GLU A 642 9.22 -3.35 -24.07
N ALA A 643 9.43 -2.50 -23.06
CA ALA A 643 10.33 -2.79 -21.94
C ALA A 643 9.68 -3.58 -20.81
N VAL A 644 8.35 -3.71 -20.78
CA VAL A 644 7.60 -4.35 -19.68
C VAL A 644 7.13 -5.76 -20.03
N ASP A 645 7.06 -6.62 -19.02
CA ASP A 645 6.57 -8.00 -19.10
C ASP A 645 5.12 -8.13 -18.62
N LYS A 646 4.73 -7.36 -17.59
CA LYS A 646 3.34 -7.29 -17.10
C LYS A 646 2.97 -5.89 -16.61
N ILE A 647 1.71 -5.51 -16.81
CA ILE A 647 1.09 -4.26 -16.33
C ILE A 647 -0.08 -4.64 -15.44
N HIS A 648 -0.05 -4.33 -14.14
CA HIS A 648 -1.18 -4.57 -13.25
C HIS A 648 -1.82 -3.24 -12.84
N MET A 649 -3.09 -3.05 -13.16
CA MET A 649 -3.86 -1.90 -12.68
C MET A 649 -4.17 -2.07 -11.18
N GLY A 650 -3.69 -1.14 -10.37
CA GLY A 650 -3.92 -1.13 -8.92
C GLY A 650 -5.25 -0.49 -8.51
N ASN A 651 -5.57 -0.59 -7.22
CA ASN A 651 -6.83 -0.08 -6.65
C ASN A 651 -6.95 1.44 -6.69
N ASP A 652 -5.83 2.16 -6.73
CA ASP A 652 -5.79 3.61 -6.96
C ASP A 652 -5.67 3.97 -8.46
N GLN A 653 -5.80 2.96 -9.32
CA GLN A 653 -5.82 3.02 -10.77
C GLN A 653 -4.52 3.58 -11.38
N THR A 654 -3.39 3.33 -10.70
CA THR A 654 -2.04 3.45 -11.25
C THR A 654 -1.50 2.06 -11.63
N ALA A 655 -0.57 1.99 -12.58
CA ALA A 655 -0.01 0.71 -13.03
C ALA A 655 1.21 0.29 -12.21
N PHE A 656 1.17 -0.95 -11.71
CA PHE A 656 2.35 -1.70 -11.31
C PHE A 656 3.02 -2.30 -12.55
N LEU A 657 4.32 -2.03 -12.72
CA LEU A 657 5.07 -2.50 -13.89
C LEU A 657 6.01 -3.63 -13.46
N GLN A 658 5.90 -4.79 -14.11
CA GLN A 658 6.86 -5.89 -14.01
C GLN A 658 7.72 -5.90 -15.27
N TYR A 659 9.04 -6.03 -15.10
CA TYR A 659 10.02 -6.08 -16.19
C TYR A 659 10.41 -7.52 -16.49
N PRO A 660 10.93 -7.86 -17.69
CA PRO A 660 11.35 -9.23 -18.02
C PRO A 660 12.44 -9.81 -17.11
N LEU A 661 12.51 -11.14 -17.01
CA LEU A 661 13.59 -11.84 -16.30
C LEU A 661 14.95 -11.54 -16.97
N ARG A 662 15.93 -11.11 -16.17
CA ARG A 662 17.30 -10.78 -16.59
C ARG A 662 18.30 -11.73 -15.95
N ASN A 663 19.38 -11.99 -16.70
CA ASN A 663 20.54 -12.76 -16.27
C ASN A 663 21.76 -11.84 -16.23
N LEU A 664 22.03 -11.21 -15.08
CA LEU A 664 23.13 -10.26 -14.94
C LEU A 664 24.46 -11.00 -14.74
N LYS A 665 25.47 -10.67 -15.53
CA LYS A 665 26.85 -11.19 -15.37
C LYS A 665 27.52 -10.56 -14.14
N PRO A 666 28.56 -11.20 -13.57
CA PRO A 666 29.37 -10.59 -12.51
C PRO A 666 29.85 -9.18 -12.89
N GLY A 667 29.65 -8.21 -12.00
CA GLY A 667 30.00 -6.80 -12.21
C GLY A 667 29.08 -6.02 -13.19
N GLU A 668 28.13 -6.69 -13.86
CA GLU A 668 27.22 -6.03 -14.79
C GLU A 668 26.28 -5.08 -14.04
N THR A 669 26.17 -3.86 -14.55
CA THR A 669 25.20 -2.86 -14.11
C THR A 669 24.24 -2.58 -15.25
N ALA A 670 22.94 -2.74 -15.00
CA ALA A 670 21.91 -2.55 -16.00
C ALA A 670 20.78 -1.66 -15.47
N ARG A 671 20.28 -0.75 -16.32
CA ARG A 671 19.01 -0.06 -16.07
C ARG A 671 17.88 -1.03 -16.39
N ILE A 672 17.11 -1.40 -15.38
CA ILE A 672 16.02 -2.36 -15.53
C ILE A 672 14.70 -1.66 -15.82
N SER A 673 14.45 -0.52 -15.17
CA SER A 673 13.23 0.29 -15.38
C SER A 673 13.53 1.71 -15.81
N LYS A 674 12.57 2.30 -16.52
CA LYS A 674 12.46 3.74 -16.79
C LYS A 674 10.99 4.09 -16.96
N MET A 675 10.51 5.05 -16.18
CA MET A 675 9.14 5.54 -16.25
C MET A 675 9.04 6.98 -15.77
N TRP A 676 7.91 7.64 -16.01
CA TRP A 676 7.69 9.01 -15.55
C TRP A 676 6.32 9.18 -14.89
N PHE A 677 6.29 10.12 -13.95
CA PHE A 677 5.10 10.66 -13.32
C PHE A 677 4.90 12.10 -13.78
N ILE A 678 3.66 12.45 -14.09
CA ILE A 678 3.22 13.79 -14.48
C ILE A 678 2.24 14.25 -13.40
N THR A 679 2.66 15.21 -12.58
CA THR A 679 1.89 15.67 -11.42
C THR A 679 0.72 16.56 -11.77
N LYS A 680 0.78 17.24 -12.92
CA LYS A 680 -0.28 18.07 -13.47
C LYS A 680 -0.15 18.15 -14.99
N ALA A 681 -1.26 17.92 -15.68
CA ALA A 681 -1.44 18.06 -17.11
C ALA A 681 -2.74 18.84 -17.37
N SER A 682 -2.89 19.39 -18.57
CA SER A 682 -4.16 20.02 -18.98
C SER A 682 -5.27 18.98 -19.14
N ASP A 683 -4.97 17.89 -19.85
CA ASP A 683 -5.87 16.76 -20.12
C ASP A 683 -5.05 15.47 -20.38
N TRP A 684 -5.71 14.42 -20.85
CA TRP A 684 -5.05 13.15 -21.16
C TRP A 684 -4.26 13.20 -22.48
N GLU A 685 -4.61 14.08 -23.41
CA GLU A 685 -3.89 14.26 -24.67
C GLU A 685 -2.51 14.86 -24.42
N ASP A 686 -2.41 15.75 -23.44
CA ASP A 686 -1.16 16.30 -22.92
C ASP A 686 -0.22 15.20 -22.38
N ILE A 687 -0.77 14.22 -21.65
CA ILE A 687 -0.03 13.05 -21.14
C ILE A 687 0.45 12.17 -22.30
N ARG A 688 -0.42 11.89 -23.27
CA ARG A 688 -0.09 11.12 -24.46
C ARG A 688 1.01 11.80 -25.29
N ARG A 689 0.96 13.13 -25.43
CA ARG A 689 1.99 13.92 -26.11
C ARG A 689 3.34 13.78 -25.41
N ILE A 690 3.37 13.90 -24.09
CA ILE A 690 4.61 13.71 -23.30
C ILE A 690 5.13 12.27 -23.46
N TRP A 691 4.25 11.26 -23.49
CA TRP A 691 4.66 9.88 -23.78
C TRP A 691 5.33 9.76 -25.16
N GLN A 692 4.75 10.34 -26.21
CA GLN A 692 5.32 10.32 -27.56
C GLN A 692 6.67 11.06 -27.63
N GLU A 693 6.82 12.17 -26.92
CA GLU A 693 8.07 12.92 -26.85
C GLU A 693 9.16 12.15 -26.09
N LYS A 694 8.83 11.53 -24.94
CA LYS A 694 9.81 10.91 -24.03
C LYS A 694 10.15 9.46 -24.35
N ILE A 695 9.22 8.72 -24.98
CA ILE A 695 9.38 7.30 -25.32
C ILE A 695 9.64 7.12 -26.81
N LEU A 696 8.85 7.77 -27.68
CA LEU A 696 8.96 7.60 -29.14
C LEU A 696 9.89 8.63 -29.79
N GLU A 697 10.42 9.59 -29.02
CA GLU A 697 11.30 10.67 -29.50
C GLU A 697 10.69 11.49 -30.66
N LYS A 698 9.35 11.59 -30.72
CA LYS A 698 8.64 12.36 -31.74
C LYS A 698 8.59 13.86 -31.41
N SER A 699 8.65 14.71 -32.45
CA SER A 699 8.61 16.18 -32.29
C SER A 699 7.18 16.69 -32.05
N SER A 700 7.02 17.66 -31.15
CA SER A 700 5.75 18.32 -30.83
C SER A 700 5.11 19.10 -31.98
N ILE A 701 5.84 19.34 -33.08
CA ILE A 701 5.37 20.11 -34.25
C ILE A 701 4.45 19.27 -35.17
N GLU A 702 4.49 17.94 -35.09
CA GLU A 702 3.71 17.05 -35.98
C GLU A 702 2.21 16.95 -35.63
N PHE A 703 1.74 17.63 -34.57
CA PHE A 703 0.44 17.34 -33.93
C PHE A 703 -0.74 18.25 -34.33
N GLY A 704 -0.55 19.20 -35.26
CA GLY A 704 -1.57 20.18 -35.64
C GLY A 704 -2.85 19.65 -36.33
N ALA A 705 -3.01 18.34 -36.51
CA ALA A 705 -4.16 17.74 -37.21
C ALA A 705 -4.51 16.33 -36.71
N GLY A 706 -4.57 16.10 -35.39
CA GLY A 706 -5.00 14.82 -34.83
C GLY A 706 -6.49 14.56 -35.07
N LYS A 707 -6.84 13.37 -35.60
CA LYS A 707 -8.22 12.84 -35.53
C LYS A 707 -8.64 12.76 -34.07
N SER A 708 -9.84 13.26 -33.73
CA SER A 708 -10.47 13.01 -32.44
C SER A 708 -10.50 11.49 -32.18
N LEU A 709 -9.91 11.05 -31.07
CA LEU A 709 -9.95 9.65 -30.67
C LEU A 709 -11.20 9.39 -29.84
N GLU A 710 -11.96 8.38 -30.21
CA GLU A 710 -13.16 7.99 -29.47
C GLU A 710 -12.79 7.30 -28.15
N MET A 711 -13.52 7.62 -27.09
CA MET A 711 -13.37 7.01 -25.77
C MET A 711 -14.50 6.02 -25.51
N HIS A 712 -14.15 4.81 -25.09
CA HIS A 712 -15.08 3.73 -24.79
C HIS A 712 -15.18 3.47 -23.29
N SER A 713 -16.27 2.85 -22.84
CA SER A 713 -16.38 2.27 -21.48
C SER A 713 -15.83 0.84 -21.45
N LEU A 714 -15.66 0.26 -20.26
CA LEU A 714 -15.26 -1.15 -20.12
C LEU A 714 -16.22 -2.14 -20.80
N VAL A 715 -17.50 -1.85 -20.65
CA VAL A 715 -18.60 -2.46 -21.40
C VAL A 715 -19.18 -1.35 -22.24
N ASP A 716 -19.09 -1.49 -23.55
CA ASP A 716 -19.59 -0.50 -24.50
C ASP A 716 -20.73 -1.10 -25.32
N ILE A 717 -21.69 -0.26 -25.71
CA ILE A 717 -22.86 -0.69 -26.48
C ILE A 717 -22.86 0.09 -27.79
N SER A 718 -22.78 -0.65 -28.89
CA SER A 718 -22.96 -0.13 -30.23
C SER A 718 -24.33 -0.55 -30.71
N ILE A 719 -25.14 0.40 -31.16
CA ILE A 719 -26.52 0.16 -31.60
C ILE A 719 -26.70 0.87 -32.94
N ASP A 720 -27.19 0.14 -33.94
CA ASP A 720 -27.48 0.72 -35.24
C ASP A 720 -28.70 1.65 -35.16
N THR A 721 -28.68 2.70 -35.97
CA THR A 721 -29.87 3.54 -36.15
C THR A 721 -30.83 2.83 -37.09
N CYS A 722 -32.07 2.61 -36.66
CA CYS A 722 -33.10 2.08 -37.53
C CYS A 722 -33.74 3.21 -38.34
N ILE A 723 -33.90 3.02 -39.64
CA ILE A 723 -34.61 3.95 -40.52
C ILE A 723 -35.86 3.24 -41.05
N ILE A 724 -37.01 3.86 -40.89
CA ILE A 724 -38.31 3.35 -41.35
C ILE A 724 -39.06 4.41 -42.16
N ASP A 725 -39.80 3.99 -43.18
CA ASP A 725 -40.59 4.89 -44.01
C ASP A 725 -41.93 5.24 -43.34
N GLU A 726 -42.51 4.28 -42.61
CA GLU A 726 -43.79 4.38 -41.89
C GLU A 726 -43.69 3.65 -40.53
N PRO A 727 -44.52 3.98 -39.52
CA PRO A 727 -44.44 3.42 -38.16
C PRO A 727 -44.89 1.95 -38.10
N ASN A 728 -44.01 1.06 -38.53
CA ASN A 728 -44.17 -0.40 -38.50
C ASN A 728 -43.17 -1.06 -37.54
N ASP A 729 -43.34 -2.37 -37.32
CA ASP A 729 -42.36 -3.21 -36.62
C ASP A 729 -40.98 -3.08 -37.26
N CYS A 730 -39.97 -2.86 -36.45
CA CYS A 730 -38.59 -2.78 -36.91
C CYS A 730 -37.64 -3.55 -35.99
N GLU A 731 -36.48 -3.91 -36.53
CA GLU A 731 -35.44 -4.64 -35.80
C GLU A 731 -34.16 -3.82 -35.79
N ILE A 732 -33.65 -3.55 -34.59
CA ILE A 732 -32.36 -2.91 -34.38
C ILE A 732 -31.34 -3.97 -34.02
N GLN A 733 -30.18 -3.92 -34.68
CA GLN A 733 -29.04 -4.74 -34.32
C GLN A 733 -28.08 -3.93 -33.45
N GLY A 734 -27.43 -4.62 -32.52
CA GLY A 734 -26.40 -4.01 -31.71
C GLY A 734 -25.41 -5.03 -31.20
N VAL A 735 -24.32 -4.51 -30.65
CA VAL A 735 -23.20 -5.30 -30.16
C VAL A 735 -22.77 -4.74 -28.80
N ILE A 736 -22.58 -5.65 -27.86
CA ILE A 736 -21.99 -5.35 -26.55
C ILE A 736 -20.52 -5.76 -26.62
N HIS A 737 -19.63 -4.82 -26.35
CA HIS A 737 -18.18 -5.04 -26.30
C HIS A 737 -17.72 -5.12 -24.85
N LYS A 738 -17.18 -6.27 -24.43
CA LYS A 738 -16.56 -6.47 -23.12
C LYS A 738 -15.04 -6.42 -23.26
N ARG A 739 -14.40 -5.42 -22.64
CA ARG A 739 -12.95 -5.15 -22.76
C ARG A 739 -12.13 -5.66 -21.55
N ILE A 740 -12.72 -6.52 -20.74
CA ILE A 740 -12.13 -7.11 -19.52
C ILE A 740 -12.15 -8.63 -19.60
N VAL A 741 -11.24 -9.29 -18.87
CA VAL A 741 -11.17 -10.75 -18.82
C VAL A 741 -12.06 -11.36 -17.74
N ALA A 742 -12.52 -10.56 -16.78
CA ALA A 742 -13.43 -11.05 -15.74
C ALA A 742 -14.71 -11.63 -16.38
N PRO A 743 -15.15 -12.82 -15.94
CA PRO A 743 -16.49 -13.30 -16.22
C PRO A 743 -17.52 -12.25 -15.76
N LEU A 744 -18.46 -11.91 -16.63
CA LEU A 744 -19.46 -10.89 -16.33
C LEU A 744 -20.83 -11.35 -16.80
N THR A 745 -21.67 -11.72 -15.84
CA THR A 745 -23.09 -11.95 -16.07
C THR A 745 -23.84 -10.62 -15.96
N ALA A 746 -24.76 -10.38 -16.89
CA ALA A 746 -25.53 -9.16 -16.95
C ALA A 746 -26.99 -9.42 -17.32
N SER A 747 -27.86 -8.46 -17.01
CA SER A 747 -29.24 -8.42 -17.50
C SER A 747 -29.42 -7.24 -18.46
N ILE A 748 -30.16 -7.45 -19.53
CA ILE A 748 -30.49 -6.40 -20.51
C ILE A 748 -31.86 -5.85 -20.19
N SER A 749 -31.96 -4.52 -20.09
CA SER A 749 -33.22 -3.81 -19.96
C SER A 749 -33.31 -2.72 -21.03
N VAL A 750 -34.51 -2.54 -21.60
CA VAL A 750 -34.75 -1.55 -22.64
C VAL A 750 -35.89 -0.65 -22.20
N ARG A 751 -35.63 0.66 -22.23
CA ARG A 751 -36.66 1.68 -22.19
C ARG A 751 -37.01 2.03 -23.65
N PRO A 752 -38.14 1.53 -24.19
CA PRO A 752 -38.51 1.83 -25.56
C PRO A 752 -38.82 3.33 -25.72
N PRO A 753 -38.78 3.85 -26.96
CA PRO A 753 -39.30 5.17 -27.24
C PRO A 753 -40.77 5.32 -26.83
N ASN A 754 -41.21 6.55 -26.56
CA ASN A 754 -42.60 6.80 -26.17
C ASN A 754 -43.56 6.30 -27.25
N GLY A 755 -44.53 5.47 -26.87
CA GLY A 755 -45.50 4.88 -27.81
C GLY A 755 -44.96 3.65 -28.56
N TRP A 756 -43.80 3.13 -28.20
CA TRP A 756 -43.24 1.86 -28.69
C TRP A 756 -43.12 0.82 -27.57
N SER A 757 -43.07 -0.45 -27.96
CA SER A 757 -42.68 -1.58 -27.13
C SER A 757 -41.37 -2.16 -27.65
N ALA A 758 -40.58 -2.76 -26.78
CA ALA A 758 -39.30 -3.40 -27.14
C ALA A 758 -39.23 -4.82 -26.58
N GLU A 759 -38.80 -5.75 -27.42
CA GLU A 759 -38.47 -7.13 -27.07
C GLU A 759 -36.98 -7.38 -27.37
N VAL A 760 -36.24 -7.88 -26.38
CA VAL A 760 -34.83 -8.26 -26.54
C VAL A 760 -34.78 -9.70 -27.05
N ILE A 761 -34.23 -9.88 -28.25
CA ILE A 761 -34.00 -11.21 -28.83
C ILE A 761 -32.57 -11.64 -28.43
N PRO A 762 -32.42 -12.69 -27.62
CA PRO A 762 -31.12 -13.11 -27.12
C PRO A 762 -30.20 -13.66 -28.24
N PRO A 763 -28.88 -13.74 -28.00
CA PRO A 763 -27.92 -14.22 -28.99
C PRO A 763 -28.05 -15.72 -29.30
N SER A 764 -28.61 -16.50 -28.38
CA SER A 764 -28.84 -17.96 -28.51
C SER A 764 -30.14 -18.38 -27.81
N GLU A 765 -30.72 -19.52 -28.21
CA GLU A 765 -31.97 -20.05 -27.62
C GLU A 765 -31.82 -20.48 -26.15
N ASP A 766 -30.59 -20.75 -25.69
CA ASP A 766 -30.27 -21.19 -24.32
C ASP A 766 -30.02 -20.02 -23.33
N GLU A 767 -29.89 -18.77 -23.82
CA GLU A 767 -29.60 -17.58 -23.01
C GLU A 767 -30.87 -16.74 -22.79
N GLN A 768 -31.18 -16.41 -21.54
CA GLN A 768 -32.33 -15.56 -21.20
C GLN A 768 -31.89 -14.10 -21.04
N PRO A 769 -32.65 -13.09 -21.53
CA PRO A 769 -32.29 -11.66 -21.40
C PRO A 769 -32.07 -11.17 -19.97
N GLU A 770 -32.67 -11.86 -19.00
CA GLU A 770 -32.57 -11.60 -17.56
C GLU A 770 -31.21 -12.04 -16.98
N GLN A 771 -30.48 -12.93 -17.69
CA GLN A 771 -29.18 -13.43 -17.28
C GLN A 771 -28.37 -13.91 -18.49
N ILE A 772 -27.48 -13.06 -18.99
CA ILE A 772 -26.57 -13.34 -20.11
C ILE A 772 -25.12 -13.24 -19.62
N ASP A 773 -24.31 -14.26 -19.94
CA ASP A 773 -22.86 -14.20 -19.74
C ASP A 773 -22.18 -13.49 -20.91
N LEU A 774 -21.61 -12.31 -20.62
CA LEU A 774 -20.99 -11.48 -21.65
C LEU A 774 -19.67 -12.08 -22.13
N LYS A 775 -19.61 -12.33 -23.44
CA LYS A 775 -18.38 -12.62 -24.19
C LYS A 775 -17.69 -11.31 -24.58
N ASP A 776 -16.48 -11.38 -25.13
CA ASP A 776 -15.73 -10.19 -25.58
C ASP A 776 -16.55 -9.36 -26.57
N VAL A 777 -17.32 -10.04 -27.42
CA VAL A 777 -18.30 -9.46 -28.34
C VAL A 777 -19.60 -10.26 -28.20
N THR A 778 -20.68 -9.61 -27.79
CA THR A 778 -22.00 -10.22 -27.62
C THR A 778 -23.03 -9.49 -28.49
N PRO A 779 -23.45 -10.06 -29.64
CA PRO A 779 -24.47 -9.44 -30.49
C PRO A 779 -25.85 -9.60 -29.84
N PHE A 780 -26.73 -8.63 -30.07
CA PHE A 780 -28.14 -8.70 -29.66
C PHE A 780 -29.03 -8.05 -30.71
N ARG A 781 -30.33 -8.35 -30.66
CA ARG A 781 -31.34 -7.75 -31.55
C ARG A 781 -32.50 -7.25 -30.72
N LEU A 782 -33.03 -6.08 -31.07
CA LEU A 782 -34.20 -5.48 -30.45
C LEU A 782 -35.32 -5.45 -31.48
N ARG A 783 -36.43 -6.11 -31.18
CA ARG A 783 -37.66 -5.92 -31.95
C ARG A 783 -38.46 -4.80 -31.32
N LEU A 784 -38.81 -3.80 -32.12
CA LEU A 784 -39.54 -2.61 -31.70
C LEU A 784 -40.88 -2.58 -32.43
N SER A 785 -41.95 -2.46 -31.67
CA SER A 785 -43.32 -2.46 -32.20
C SER A 785 -44.08 -1.21 -31.74
N PRO A 786 -44.72 -0.46 -32.66
CA PRO A 786 -45.57 0.67 -32.30
C PRO A 786 -46.75 0.19 -31.44
N THR A 787 -46.98 0.84 -30.31
CA THR A 787 -48.11 0.56 -29.40
C THR A 787 -49.29 1.52 -29.61
N GLN A 788 -49.08 2.56 -30.42
CA GLN A 788 -50.08 3.56 -30.77
C GLN A 788 -49.82 4.05 -32.21
N PRO A 789 -50.83 4.62 -32.89
CA PRO A 789 -50.64 5.23 -34.19
C PRO A 789 -49.75 6.48 -34.08
N PHE A 790 -48.80 6.61 -34.99
CA PHE A 790 -47.96 7.80 -35.15
C PHE A 790 -48.36 8.58 -36.41
N PRO A 791 -48.19 9.92 -36.42
CA PRO A 791 -48.38 10.72 -37.64
C PRO A 791 -47.38 10.31 -38.72
N ASP A 792 -47.81 10.40 -39.97
CA ASP A 792 -46.99 10.08 -41.14
C ASP A 792 -46.09 11.28 -41.52
N GLU A 793 -45.08 11.54 -40.70
CA GLU A 793 -44.15 12.66 -40.86
C GLU A 793 -42.74 12.28 -40.37
N PHE A 794 -41.76 13.14 -40.63
CA PHE A 794 -40.40 12.94 -40.12
C PHE A 794 -40.39 13.00 -38.59
N HIS A 795 -39.89 11.94 -37.96
CA HIS A 795 -39.78 11.86 -36.50
C HIS A 795 -38.54 11.07 -36.08
N ILE A 796 -37.92 11.48 -34.97
CA ILE A 796 -36.83 10.74 -34.33
C ILE A 796 -37.37 10.20 -33.01
N HIS A 797 -37.55 8.89 -32.93
CA HIS A 797 -37.96 8.21 -31.71
C HIS A 797 -36.70 7.76 -30.95
N GLU A 798 -36.52 8.24 -29.72
CA GLU A 798 -35.36 7.94 -28.87
C GLU A 798 -35.73 6.91 -27.80
N GLY A 799 -34.95 5.84 -27.71
CA GLY A 799 -35.03 4.83 -26.65
C GLY A 799 -33.68 4.65 -25.98
N THR A 800 -33.66 4.00 -24.81
CA THR A 800 -32.42 3.74 -24.07
C THR A 800 -32.29 2.26 -23.76
N MET A 801 -31.16 1.67 -24.11
CA MET A 801 -30.76 0.35 -23.63
C MET A 801 -29.87 0.47 -22.40
N ALA A 802 -30.10 -0.37 -21.41
CA ALA A 802 -29.29 -0.46 -20.20
C ALA A 802 -28.86 -1.91 -19.93
N ILE A 803 -27.57 -2.11 -19.73
CA ILE A 803 -26.97 -3.36 -19.28
C ILE A 803 -26.69 -3.24 -17.79
N GLN A 804 -27.35 -4.06 -16.99
CA GLN A 804 -27.14 -4.12 -15.55
C GLN A 804 -26.22 -5.30 -15.23
N ALA A 805 -24.99 -4.97 -14.84
CA ALA A 805 -24.01 -5.91 -14.31
C ALA A 805 -23.56 -5.44 -12.90
N ALA A 806 -22.27 -5.51 -12.59
CA ALA A 806 -21.70 -4.88 -11.38
C ALA A 806 -21.94 -3.36 -11.33
N THR A 807 -22.11 -2.72 -12.48
CA THR A 807 -22.62 -1.35 -12.64
C THR A 807 -23.61 -1.32 -13.82
N THR A 808 -24.32 -0.20 -13.98
CA THR A 808 -25.23 0.02 -15.10
C THR A 808 -24.50 0.74 -16.24
N TYR A 809 -24.53 0.18 -17.44
CA TYR A 809 -24.09 0.81 -18.68
C TYR A 809 -25.31 1.18 -19.52
N LYS A 810 -25.33 2.37 -20.12
CA LYS A 810 -26.48 2.86 -20.89
C LYS A 810 -26.06 3.38 -22.25
N LYS A 811 -26.91 3.18 -23.25
CA LYS A 811 -26.75 3.73 -24.59
C LYS A 811 -28.12 4.04 -25.18
N ASP A 812 -28.25 5.24 -25.71
CA ASP A 812 -29.45 5.65 -26.44
C ASP A 812 -29.39 5.14 -27.88
N PHE A 813 -30.56 4.77 -28.40
CA PHE A 813 -30.76 4.35 -29.79
C PHE A 813 -31.92 5.12 -30.41
N HIS A 814 -31.91 5.19 -31.73
CA HIS A 814 -32.83 6.02 -32.47
C HIS A 814 -33.55 5.22 -33.55
N ILE A 815 -34.85 5.48 -33.70
CA ILE A 815 -35.63 5.12 -34.89
C ILE A 815 -35.90 6.43 -35.63
N ILE A 816 -35.38 6.54 -36.85
CA ILE A 816 -35.65 7.67 -37.75
C ILE A 816 -36.81 7.26 -38.65
N GLN A 817 -37.99 7.83 -38.38
CA GLN A 817 -39.14 7.75 -39.25
C GLN A 817 -39.04 8.85 -40.30
N LEU A 818 -39.07 8.49 -41.58
CA LEU A 818 -39.01 9.45 -42.68
C LEU A 818 -40.39 10.05 -43.01
N GLY A 819 -41.45 9.26 -42.87
CA GLY A 819 -42.80 9.55 -43.34
C GLY A 819 -42.97 9.16 -44.82
N ALA A 820 -44.18 8.78 -45.22
CA ALA A 820 -44.50 8.51 -46.61
C ALA A 820 -44.37 9.80 -47.41
N SER A 821 -43.55 9.74 -48.46
CA SER A 821 -43.36 10.87 -49.36
C SER A 821 -44.03 10.59 -50.70
N ASP A 822 -45.06 11.37 -51.02
CA ASP A 822 -45.62 11.45 -52.38
C ASP A 822 -44.71 12.27 -53.33
N THR A 823 -43.66 12.89 -52.79
CA THR A 823 -42.76 13.80 -53.52
C THR A 823 -41.49 13.08 -53.96
N ARG A 824 -41.33 12.96 -55.28
CA ARG A 824 -40.13 12.41 -55.91
C ARG A 824 -38.90 13.23 -55.53
N VAL A 825 -37.88 12.60 -54.94
CA VAL A 825 -36.57 13.24 -54.74
C VAL A 825 -35.97 13.55 -56.12
N SER A 826 -35.71 14.83 -56.38
CA SER A 826 -34.97 15.27 -57.56
C SER A 826 -33.52 15.59 -57.18
N ILE A 827 -32.61 15.16 -58.03
CA ILE A 827 -31.18 15.46 -57.92
C ILE A 827 -30.80 16.09 -59.25
N ASP A 828 -30.51 17.38 -59.22
CA ASP A 828 -30.12 18.14 -60.39
C ASP A 828 -28.68 18.61 -60.24
N GLN A 829 -27.87 18.40 -61.27
CA GLN A 829 -26.55 19.00 -61.32
C GLN A 829 -26.69 20.46 -61.71
N VAL A 830 -26.25 21.36 -60.84
CA VAL A 830 -26.36 22.82 -60.99
C VAL A 830 -24.98 23.44 -60.92
N GLU A 831 -24.77 24.52 -61.68
CA GLU A 831 -23.59 25.35 -61.53
C GLU A 831 -23.96 26.53 -60.62
N ASP A 832 -23.27 26.65 -59.49
CA ASP A 832 -23.55 27.66 -58.48
C ASP A 832 -22.25 28.35 -58.07
N ARG A 833 -22.21 29.67 -58.25
CA ARG A 833 -20.99 30.51 -58.06
C ARG A 833 -19.78 30.00 -58.86
N GLY A 834 -20.00 29.39 -60.02
CA GLY A 834 -18.96 28.88 -60.92
C GLY A 834 -18.39 27.51 -60.53
N LEU A 835 -19.04 26.80 -59.62
CA LEU A 835 -18.65 25.45 -59.18
C LEU A 835 -19.74 24.45 -59.56
N SER A 836 -19.32 23.22 -59.92
CA SER A 836 -20.24 22.12 -60.17
C SER A 836 -20.82 21.62 -58.85
N SER A 837 -22.14 21.66 -58.71
CA SER A 837 -22.86 21.25 -57.51
C SER A 837 -24.04 20.35 -57.86
N TYR A 838 -24.55 19.63 -56.87
CA TYR A 838 -25.78 18.88 -56.95
C TYR A 838 -26.78 19.53 -56.00
N GLU A 839 -27.91 19.94 -56.54
CA GLU A 839 -29.07 20.35 -55.78
C GLU A 839 -29.97 19.13 -55.59
N VAL A 840 -30.24 18.80 -54.32
CA VAL A 840 -31.13 17.71 -53.93
C VAL A 840 -32.37 18.33 -53.31
N ASP A 841 -33.53 18.01 -53.85
CA ASP A 841 -34.84 18.47 -53.35
C ASP A 841 -35.73 17.25 -53.10
N ASN A 842 -36.19 17.10 -51.86
CA ASN A 842 -37.10 16.01 -51.48
C ASN A 842 -38.54 16.50 -51.21
N GLY A 843 -38.85 17.76 -51.55
CA GLY A 843 -40.15 18.39 -51.29
C GLY A 843 -40.31 18.99 -49.89
N LEU A 844 -39.42 18.67 -48.95
CA LEU A 844 -39.40 19.22 -47.58
C LEU A 844 -38.19 20.13 -47.34
N ILE A 845 -37.05 19.80 -47.92
CA ILE A 845 -35.84 20.61 -47.89
C ILE A 845 -35.13 20.52 -49.23
N ARG A 846 -34.47 21.61 -49.60
CA ARG A 846 -33.60 21.68 -50.75
C ARG A 846 -32.19 22.00 -50.27
N PHE A 847 -31.23 21.16 -50.62
CA PHE A 847 -29.84 21.40 -50.23
C PHE A 847 -28.89 21.23 -51.41
N ARG A 848 -27.76 21.92 -51.35
CA ARG A 848 -26.71 21.83 -52.36
C ARG A 848 -25.45 21.24 -51.78
N VAL A 849 -24.88 20.28 -52.49
CA VAL A 849 -23.56 19.69 -52.22
C VAL A 849 -22.65 19.92 -53.41
N SER A 850 -21.37 20.18 -53.19
CA SER A 850 -20.40 20.25 -54.29
C SER A 850 -19.24 19.28 -54.06
N PRO A 851 -18.87 18.46 -55.06
CA PRO A 851 -17.63 17.70 -55.02
C PRO A 851 -16.40 18.59 -54.85
N GLU A 852 -16.46 19.84 -55.35
CA GLU A 852 -15.36 20.81 -55.24
C GLU A 852 -15.19 21.34 -53.81
N TYR A 853 -16.24 21.22 -52.97
CA TYR A 853 -16.18 21.40 -51.52
C TYR A 853 -15.99 20.09 -50.75
N GLY A 854 -15.43 19.06 -51.37
CA GLY A 854 -15.21 17.75 -50.74
C GLY A 854 -16.51 16.98 -50.45
N GLY A 855 -17.61 17.31 -51.13
CA GLY A 855 -18.92 16.68 -50.94
C GLY A 855 -19.76 17.30 -49.81
N CYS A 856 -19.34 18.43 -49.25
CA CYS A 856 -20.07 19.11 -48.17
C CYS A 856 -21.35 19.81 -48.66
N ILE A 857 -22.37 19.83 -47.79
CA ILE A 857 -23.56 20.68 -47.96
C ILE A 857 -23.16 22.13 -47.68
N TYR A 858 -23.48 23.05 -48.59
CA TYR A 858 -23.15 24.47 -48.44
C TYR A 858 -24.36 25.41 -48.61
N SER A 859 -25.53 24.85 -48.89
CA SER A 859 -26.82 25.52 -48.83
C SER A 859 -27.88 24.51 -48.40
N LEU A 860 -28.79 24.93 -47.53
CA LEU A 860 -29.89 24.13 -47.00
C LEU A 860 -31.08 25.07 -46.80
N LYS A 861 -32.17 24.82 -47.52
CA LYS A 861 -33.36 25.65 -47.52
C LYS A 861 -34.60 24.84 -47.15
N ASN A 862 -35.52 25.50 -46.45
CA ASN A 862 -36.86 24.96 -46.21
C ASN A 862 -37.79 25.19 -47.44
N PRO A 863 -39.05 24.72 -47.43
CA PRO A 863 -39.97 24.89 -48.57
C PRO A 863 -40.35 26.35 -48.86
N ASN A 864 -40.12 27.26 -47.91
CA ASN A 864 -40.35 28.70 -48.06
C ASN A 864 -39.09 29.44 -48.53
N ASP A 865 -38.09 28.72 -49.06
CA ASP A 865 -36.82 29.25 -49.58
C ASP A 865 -35.97 30.01 -48.53
N THR A 866 -36.25 29.78 -47.24
CA THR A 866 -35.46 30.35 -46.15
C THR A 866 -34.17 29.56 -46.02
N GLU A 867 -33.03 30.24 -46.17
CA GLU A 867 -31.71 29.63 -45.94
C GLU A 867 -31.55 29.30 -44.43
N LEU A 868 -31.39 28.01 -44.15
CA LEU A 868 -31.22 27.47 -42.81
C LEU A 868 -29.73 27.28 -42.47
N LEU A 869 -28.87 27.19 -43.47
CA LEU A 869 -27.43 27.23 -43.32
C LEU A 869 -26.98 28.70 -43.24
N VAL A 870 -26.86 29.21 -42.02
CA VAL A 870 -26.26 30.52 -41.77
C VAL A 870 -24.74 30.37 -41.86
N SER A 871 -24.11 31.06 -42.82
CA SER A 871 -22.65 31.17 -42.92
C SER A 871 -22.06 31.95 -41.76
#